data_AF-A0A838Z350-F1
#
_entry.id   AF-A0A838Z350-F1
#
_cell.length_a   1.000
_cell.length_b   1.000
_cell.length_c   1.000
_cell.angle_alpha   90.00
_cell.angle_beta   90.00
_cell.angle_gamma   90.00
#
_symmetry.space_group_name_H-M   'P 1'
#
loop_
_entity.id
_entity.type
_entity.pdbx_description
1 polymer ?
#
loop_
_entity_poly.entity_id
_entity_poly.type
_entity_poly.pdbx_seq_one_letter_code
_entity_poly.pdbx_strand_id
1 'polypeptide(L)'
;GVVVDSNTVTGFRHLNSSESKGYGIVVEGTNHTVKRNTVGNNDFGIQEQGGLHPNAGYVADNAGDADQSDTKSLNYFGRGNSPVACGNTFTNNTFNANLVTNMNTVVGSNSFALVVNKRNRETFCSIQAAVDDSNTMDGDTIVVSAGTYIENITVSKSLALKGPNAEINPNTGTRVSEAIIRPATKQTSLEGSTSGTIIRVGGIGHIDVSIKGFKLDGNNPVLSGGRMLNGVNVHTGAGIVNSIGSFDTNPGGANATMVIQNNIIQNVERYGVLADGTSPAVAIAGTNVSYNKFDNIPSGDNFGGGRGRAAAFEENHYGTFAYNVVTRANVGWQDDNYYLSSPGAGTIVEHNDIRTYRRGIFHNLQYQNATAARIAHNTITKETSGDFAAHTDNFGVELASIQSTVSVAADSNDVNGMKYGILLWNLPSTGTVKVTGGTLTGNQYGIFATSNDPQFAAGSASNSTISRVNVVNSITAGITIDNASNFAATSLVLTDSTIISGGPKGLVLTGANTTIAGGTLNNTTFTGQTGNYVELINSTGDMDGGNAVFGTKKALAMTQVERVALEAKLLHKPDNSSLGKICLPSMATFAIKSGSPSTYCNGGSTILVATIISATGPSTLIYTDGTTQTTVNNYISGADITVSPTTTKKYSIVSISDANGCSTTTGFTDTLTVTVNPIPTKPTITPMAIAICQGSSTTLTASACPGGTLSWTGGLTGTSIIVSTTSSYKVACTQLDCTSDSSDVATVTVNPIPVKPTITPASVSICVGSSTTLTASACGGGTLNWTGGLTGTSITVNPAETKGYKVTCTQLDCTSDSSDVVTITVNPIPVKPVITTTFANICAGGSVTLTVLSCGGGTVKWTGGLSGTSITVSPEITKSYKAACTQLNCTSDSSDVQVVTVKPTPTAPDITADNSTICNGQSVILTGSCATGTFAWVVTGTAGVISDGPANNRIITAPGTYTATCTENGCVSTTGSITITSGSCRFLTISPSNPGVCPGKSITLTTSGCNGGNITWAGGATGAGTSITVSPNVTTTYLAMCSSGGSANVTVNVAENNVAVSNNVSTGVALVKAAQTITSNKKVGNPAFTPMPNVTYQAGKSIVLDPGFVVETGTVFKAEIQGCN
;
A
#
# COMPACT_ATOMS: atom_id res chain seq x y z
N GLY A 1 6.96 35.51 -21.21
CA GLY A 1 6.41 36.47 -20.23
C GLY A 1 6.40 37.91 -20.72
N VAL A 2 7.00 38.22 -21.89
CA VAL A 2 7.10 39.60 -22.41
C VAL A 2 5.85 39.96 -23.19
N VAL A 3 5.37 41.19 -23.03
CA VAL A 3 4.27 41.75 -23.84
C VAL A 3 4.85 42.69 -24.90
N VAL A 4 4.66 42.37 -26.17
CA VAL A 4 5.00 43.18 -27.34
C VAL A 4 3.70 43.73 -27.91
N ASP A 5 3.40 45.01 -27.67
CA ASP A 5 2.10 45.60 -27.97
C ASP A 5 2.22 46.88 -28.81
N SER A 6 1.43 46.98 -29.89
CA SER A 6 1.23 48.22 -30.66
C SER A 6 2.50 48.79 -31.33
N ASN A 7 3.45 47.93 -31.71
CA ASN A 7 4.68 48.32 -32.41
C ASN A 7 4.51 48.31 -33.94
N THR A 8 5.41 48.97 -34.68
CA THR A 8 5.56 48.80 -36.14
C THR A 8 6.92 48.18 -36.44
N VAL A 9 6.95 47.04 -37.13
CA VAL A 9 8.16 46.27 -37.43
C VAL A 9 8.25 46.06 -38.94
N THR A 10 9.26 46.65 -39.59
CA THR A 10 9.40 46.54 -41.05
C THR A 10 10.84 46.34 -41.51
N GLY A 11 11.03 45.62 -42.63
CA GLY A 11 12.19 45.86 -43.50
C GLY A 11 13.33 44.84 -43.52
N PHE A 12 13.11 43.54 -43.27
CA PHE A 12 14.16 42.54 -43.53
C PHE A 12 13.69 41.41 -44.45
N ARG A 13 13.96 41.54 -45.75
CA ARG A 13 13.85 40.47 -46.76
C ARG A 13 15.23 40.10 -47.26
N HIS A 14 15.56 38.81 -47.24
CA HIS A 14 16.84 38.35 -47.79
C HIS A 14 16.74 38.17 -49.31
N LEU A 15 17.66 38.77 -50.08
CA LEU A 15 17.61 38.74 -51.55
C LEU A 15 17.97 37.37 -52.15
N ASN A 16 18.63 36.50 -51.38
CA ASN A 16 18.95 35.11 -51.74
C ASN A 16 18.30 34.15 -50.74
N SER A 17 17.38 33.31 -51.23
CA SER A 17 16.53 32.42 -50.42
C SER A 17 17.21 31.11 -49.96
N SER A 18 18.45 30.86 -50.34
CA SER A 18 19.17 29.61 -50.07
C SER A 18 20.03 29.63 -48.81
N GLU A 19 20.29 30.79 -48.20
CA GLU A 19 21.31 30.91 -47.12
C GLU A 19 20.81 31.56 -45.82
N SER A 20 19.78 32.43 -45.85
CA SER A 20 19.22 33.03 -44.62
C SER A 20 17.79 33.55 -44.83
N LYS A 21 17.04 33.72 -43.73
CA LYS A 21 15.63 34.15 -43.70
C LYS A 21 15.48 35.40 -42.84
N GLY A 22 14.70 36.38 -43.30
CA GLY A 22 14.38 37.59 -42.56
C GLY A 22 13.11 37.48 -41.71
N TYR A 23 13.22 37.78 -40.41
CA TYR A 23 12.13 37.62 -39.45
C TYR A 23 11.72 38.98 -38.86
N GLY A 24 10.40 39.21 -38.73
CA GLY A 24 9.84 40.41 -38.11
C GLY A 24 9.92 40.36 -36.59
N ILE A 25 9.09 39.55 -35.95
CA ILE A 25 9.13 39.34 -34.48
C ILE A 25 9.44 37.87 -34.21
N VAL A 26 10.50 37.61 -33.45
CA VAL A 26 10.85 36.27 -32.97
C VAL A 26 10.45 36.15 -31.50
N VAL A 27 9.73 35.07 -31.17
CA VAL A 27 9.30 34.75 -29.81
C VAL A 27 9.98 33.46 -29.35
N GLU A 28 10.83 33.59 -28.34
CA GLU A 28 11.53 32.50 -27.67
C GLU A 28 11.10 32.46 -26.20
N GLY A 29 10.78 31.27 -25.69
CA GLY A 29 10.33 31.07 -24.30
C GLY A 29 8.81 30.99 -24.15
N THR A 30 8.35 31.05 -22.90
CA THR A 30 6.95 30.74 -22.55
C THR A 30 6.14 31.96 -22.11
N ASN A 31 4.82 31.96 -22.32
CA ASN A 31 3.89 32.99 -21.85
C ASN A 31 4.13 34.43 -22.35
N HIS A 32 4.58 34.63 -23.59
CA HIS A 32 4.70 35.95 -24.23
C HIS A 32 3.34 36.40 -24.79
N THR A 33 3.13 37.70 -24.98
CA THR A 33 1.95 38.24 -25.66
C THR A 33 2.37 39.24 -26.72
N VAL A 34 2.13 38.93 -27.99
CA VAL A 34 2.39 39.82 -29.11
C VAL A 34 1.05 40.29 -29.65
N LYS A 35 0.67 41.55 -29.40
CA LYS A 35 -0.65 42.06 -29.79
C LYS A 35 -0.64 43.43 -30.46
N ARG A 36 -1.59 43.69 -31.36
CA ARG A 36 -1.78 45.01 -32.01
C ARG A 36 -0.57 45.58 -32.77
N ASN A 37 0.43 44.76 -33.10
CA ASN A 37 1.62 45.22 -33.82
C ASN A 37 1.36 45.25 -35.33
N THR A 38 1.93 46.21 -36.06
CA THR A 38 1.98 46.23 -37.53
C THR A 38 3.31 45.67 -38.02
N VAL A 39 3.32 44.51 -38.67
CA VAL A 39 4.54 43.82 -39.13
C VAL A 39 4.55 43.69 -40.64
N GLY A 40 5.59 44.15 -41.34
CA GLY A 40 5.56 44.15 -42.80
C GLY A 40 6.91 44.16 -43.53
N ASN A 41 6.93 43.78 -44.82
CA ASN A 41 8.16 43.68 -45.62
C ASN A 41 9.25 42.76 -45.01
N ASN A 42 8.87 41.62 -44.44
CA ASN A 42 9.80 40.57 -43.98
C ASN A 42 9.55 39.25 -44.73
N ASP A 43 10.51 38.30 -44.64
CA ASP A 43 10.27 36.94 -45.14
C ASP A 43 9.26 36.20 -44.24
N PHE A 44 9.35 36.39 -42.93
CA PHE A 44 8.41 35.87 -41.93
C PHE A 44 7.93 36.99 -41.00
N GLY A 45 6.61 37.15 -40.84
CA GLY A 45 6.01 38.19 -39.99
C GLY A 45 6.31 37.95 -38.50
N ILE A 46 5.71 36.91 -37.91
CA ILE A 46 6.02 36.47 -36.55
C ILE A 46 6.51 35.02 -36.58
N GLN A 47 7.60 34.73 -35.87
CA GLN A 47 8.13 33.39 -35.67
C GLN A 47 8.05 33.01 -34.19
N GLU A 48 7.44 31.87 -33.90
CA GLU A 48 7.54 31.23 -32.59
C GLU A 48 8.59 30.12 -32.67
N GLN A 49 9.60 30.20 -31.81
CA GLN A 49 10.77 29.33 -31.89
C GLN A 49 10.89 28.46 -30.63
N GLY A 50 10.74 27.14 -30.82
CA GLY A 50 11.10 26.11 -29.86
C GLY A 50 12.40 25.40 -30.29
N GLY A 51 13.31 25.16 -29.34
CA GLY A 51 14.64 24.62 -29.63
C GLY A 51 14.62 23.27 -30.36
N LEU A 52 15.48 23.14 -31.37
CA LEU A 52 16.05 21.85 -31.75
C LEU A 52 16.87 21.36 -30.55
N HIS A 53 16.62 20.14 -30.08
CA HIS A 53 17.44 19.51 -29.05
C HIS A 53 18.93 19.55 -29.48
N PRO A 54 19.87 19.94 -28.62
CA PRO A 54 21.27 19.68 -28.89
C PRO A 54 21.44 18.17 -28.85
N ASN A 55 21.85 17.53 -29.95
CA ASN A 55 22.37 16.17 -29.88
C ASN A 55 23.42 16.11 -28.75
N ALA A 56 23.56 14.96 -28.10
CA ALA A 56 24.41 14.71 -26.92
C ALA A 56 25.92 15.06 -27.06
N GLY A 57 26.35 15.69 -28.15
CA GLY A 57 27.67 16.26 -28.37
C GLY A 57 27.74 17.79 -28.35
N TYR A 58 26.67 18.51 -28.02
CA TYR A 58 26.75 19.97 -27.85
C TYR A 58 27.34 20.31 -26.48
N VAL A 59 28.62 20.67 -26.49
CA VAL A 59 29.28 21.30 -25.34
C VAL A 59 29.06 22.80 -25.52
N ALA A 60 28.35 23.43 -24.59
CA ALA A 60 28.32 24.88 -24.50
C ALA A 60 29.76 25.36 -24.27
N ASP A 61 30.43 25.81 -25.32
CA ASP A 61 31.74 26.46 -25.16
C ASP A 61 31.52 27.82 -24.49
N ASN A 62 32.47 28.13 -23.65
CA ASN A 62 32.47 29.15 -22.64
C ASN A 62 32.15 30.55 -23.20
N ALA A 63 31.36 31.32 -22.43
CA ALA A 63 31.32 32.79 -22.39
C ALA A 63 30.98 33.57 -23.69
N GLY A 64 30.80 32.94 -24.85
CA GLY A 64 30.61 33.64 -26.13
C GLY A 64 29.20 33.61 -26.74
N ASP A 65 28.30 32.73 -26.30
CA ASP A 65 26.99 32.49 -26.95
C ASP A 65 25.91 33.56 -26.65
N ALA A 66 26.34 34.72 -26.16
CA ALA A 66 25.51 35.90 -25.98
C ALA A 66 26.25 37.19 -26.38
N ASP A 67 27.45 37.09 -26.98
CA ASP A 67 28.23 38.26 -27.38
C ASP A 67 27.78 38.77 -28.75
N GLN A 68 26.97 39.83 -28.75
CA GLN A 68 26.55 40.56 -29.96
C GLN A 68 27.71 41.23 -30.72
N SER A 69 28.96 41.12 -30.25
CA SER A 69 30.14 41.69 -30.91
C SER A 69 30.77 40.78 -31.98
N ASP A 70 30.38 39.50 -32.08
CA ASP A 70 30.82 38.63 -33.18
C ASP A 70 30.07 38.94 -34.48
N THR A 71 30.60 39.92 -35.21
CA THR A 71 30.11 40.34 -36.53
C THR A 71 30.58 39.44 -37.68
N LYS A 72 31.33 38.36 -37.41
CA LYS A 72 31.96 37.53 -38.47
C LYS A 72 31.24 36.23 -38.77
N SER A 73 30.24 35.85 -37.98
CA SER A 73 29.53 34.59 -38.18
C SER A 73 28.07 34.83 -38.62
N LEU A 74 27.88 34.86 -39.94
CA LEU A 74 26.59 35.14 -40.62
C LEU A 74 25.48 34.08 -40.37
N ASN A 75 25.68 33.13 -39.44
CA ASN A 75 24.84 31.95 -39.25
C ASN A 75 24.09 31.87 -37.90
N TYR A 76 24.19 32.90 -37.04
CA TYR A 76 23.85 32.75 -35.62
C TYR A 76 22.68 33.59 -35.09
N PHE A 77 22.04 34.43 -35.93
CA PHE A 77 20.80 35.11 -35.53
C PHE A 77 19.61 34.13 -35.63
N GLY A 78 18.97 33.81 -34.50
CA GLY A 78 17.73 33.02 -34.48
C GLY A 78 17.89 31.50 -34.35
N ARG A 79 18.88 31.02 -33.57
CA ARG A 79 18.86 29.65 -33.01
C ARG A 79 18.75 29.75 -31.49
N GLY A 80 17.55 30.09 -31.00
CA GLY A 80 17.29 30.26 -29.58
C GLY A 80 17.67 29.05 -28.73
N ASN A 81 18.34 29.31 -27.60
CA ASN A 81 18.65 28.34 -26.55
C ASN A 81 17.44 28.04 -25.64
N SER A 82 16.23 28.51 -25.99
CA SER A 82 15.03 28.19 -25.23
C SER A 82 14.52 26.79 -25.59
N PRO A 83 14.56 25.82 -24.66
CA PRO A 83 14.15 24.44 -24.96
C PRO A 83 12.66 24.31 -25.29
N VAL A 84 11.84 25.34 -25.02
CA VAL A 84 10.38 25.29 -25.15
C VAL A 84 9.78 26.66 -25.52
N ALA A 85 8.78 26.68 -26.40
CA ALA A 85 7.87 27.80 -26.61
C ALA A 85 6.41 27.34 -26.41
N CYS A 86 5.82 27.65 -25.26
CA CYS A 86 4.39 27.36 -24.97
C CYS A 86 3.75 28.59 -24.29
N GLY A 87 2.44 28.79 -24.43
CA GLY A 87 1.73 29.90 -23.73
C GLY A 87 1.81 31.26 -24.42
N ASN A 88 2.36 31.35 -25.63
CA ASN A 88 2.48 32.60 -26.35
C ASN A 88 1.16 33.01 -27.00
N THR A 89 0.77 34.27 -26.85
CA THR A 89 -0.50 34.82 -27.35
C THR A 89 -0.25 35.81 -28.48
N PHE A 90 -0.84 35.58 -29.65
CA PHE A 90 -0.71 36.46 -30.82
C PHE A 90 -2.09 37.02 -31.21
N THR A 91 -2.39 38.30 -30.92
CA THR A 91 -3.74 38.84 -31.14
C THR A 91 -3.74 40.22 -31.80
N ASN A 92 -4.64 40.47 -32.75
CA ASN A 92 -4.83 41.78 -33.39
C ASN A 92 -3.57 42.38 -34.07
N ASN A 93 -2.57 41.58 -34.44
CA ASN A 93 -1.43 42.07 -35.22
C ASN A 93 -1.83 42.26 -36.70
N THR A 94 -1.35 43.33 -37.33
CA THR A 94 -1.58 43.66 -38.75
C THR A 94 -0.35 43.26 -39.57
N PHE A 95 -0.52 42.41 -40.58
CA PHE A 95 0.59 41.93 -41.41
C PHE A 95 0.55 42.54 -42.81
N ASN A 96 1.57 43.28 -43.21
CA ASN A 96 1.60 44.01 -44.48
C ASN A 96 2.76 43.55 -45.37
N ALA A 97 2.47 42.92 -46.52
CA ALA A 97 3.51 42.52 -47.48
C ALA A 97 4.66 41.69 -46.86
N ASN A 98 4.36 40.70 -46.02
CA ASN A 98 5.33 39.65 -45.65
C ASN A 98 5.20 38.45 -46.61
N LEU A 99 6.25 37.65 -46.82
CA LEU A 99 6.12 36.41 -47.62
C LEU A 99 5.30 35.35 -46.89
N VAL A 100 5.55 35.20 -45.59
CA VAL A 100 4.80 34.32 -44.68
C VAL A 100 4.40 35.12 -43.45
N THR A 101 3.13 35.02 -43.03
CA THR A 101 2.61 35.79 -41.89
C THR A 101 3.07 35.22 -40.55
N ASN A 102 3.03 33.90 -40.40
CA ASN A 102 3.50 33.18 -39.22
C ASN A 102 4.27 31.91 -39.59
N MET A 103 5.32 31.60 -38.83
CA MET A 103 6.02 30.32 -38.89
C MET A 103 6.10 29.72 -37.49
N ASN A 104 5.40 28.60 -37.30
CA ASN A 104 5.58 27.73 -36.14
C ASN A 104 6.42 26.53 -36.56
N THR A 105 7.53 26.28 -35.87
CA THR A 105 8.03 24.90 -35.77
C THR A 105 7.00 24.12 -34.94
N VAL A 106 6.41 23.07 -35.50
CA VAL A 106 5.28 22.35 -34.89
C VAL A 106 5.66 21.83 -33.50
N VAL A 107 5.12 22.48 -32.47
CA VAL A 107 4.69 21.85 -31.21
C VAL A 107 3.33 22.49 -30.89
N GLY A 108 2.35 21.66 -30.55
CA GLY A 108 0.92 21.99 -30.60
C GLY A 108 0.52 23.30 -29.91
N SER A 109 -0.30 24.08 -30.61
CA SER A 109 -0.98 25.26 -30.09
C SER A 109 -1.86 24.88 -28.89
N ASN A 110 -1.45 25.23 -27.68
CA ASN A 110 -2.31 25.56 -26.52
C ASN A 110 -1.43 26.04 -25.34
N SER A 111 -1.95 26.98 -24.57
CA SER A 111 -1.20 27.72 -23.55
C SER A 111 -0.96 26.93 -22.26
N PHE A 112 0.09 26.12 -22.24
CA PHE A 112 0.42 25.33 -21.06
C PHE A 112 1.76 25.73 -20.44
N ALA A 113 1.82 25.73 -19.11
CA ALA A 113 3.06 25.86 -18.35
C ALA A 113 3.85 24.55 -18.39
N LEU A 114 5.15 24.63 -18.08
CA LEU A 114 6.13 23.54 -18.27
C LEU A 114 5.70 22.22 -17.61
N VAL A 115 5.57 21.16 -18.40
CA VAL A 115 5.47 19.77 -17.95
C VAL A 115 6.82 19.09 -18.14
N VAL A 116 7.33 18.36 -17.16
CA VAL A 116 8.68 17.78 -17.20
C VAL A 116 8.67 16.32 -16.79
N ASN A 117 9.27 15.43 -17.58
CA ASN A 117 9.62 14.10 -17.11
C ASN A 117 10.91 14.19 -16.28
N LYS A 118 10.82 13.82 -14.99
CA LYS A 118 11.91 14.01 -14.02
C LYS A 118 13.15 13.17 -14.32
N ARG A 119 12.99 11.99 -14.94
CA ARG A 119 14.10 11.08 -15.22
C ARG A 119 14.92 11.57 -16.41
N ASN A 120 14.30 11.77 -17.56
CA ASN A 120 14.99 12.12 -18.81
C ASN A 120 15.15 13.64 -19.02
N ARG A 121 14.51 14.47 -18.18
CA ARG A 121 14.51 15.95 -18.24
C ARG A 121 13.84 16.54 -19.48
N GLU A 122 13.11 15.72 -20.24
CA GLU A 122 12.33 16.21 -21.37
C GLU A 122 11.17 17.06 -20.87
N THR A 123 10.87 18.08 -21.67
CA THR A 123 9.90 19.13 -21.36
C THR A 123 8.81 19.14 -22.41
N PHE A 124 7.57 19.23 -21.97
CA PHE A 124 6.39 19.13 -22.82
C PHE A 124 5.48 20.34 -22.62
N CYS A 125 4.75 20.69 -23.69
CA CYS A 125 3.67 21.66 -23.62
C CYS A 125 2.36 21.03 -23.14
N SER A 126 2.22 19.74 -22.82
CA SER A 126 0.93 19.23 -22.33
C SER A 126 1.16 17.98 -21.48
N ILE A 127 0.20 17.66 -20.63
CA ILE A 127 0.30 16.46 -19.78
C ILE A 127 0.19 15.21 -20.65
N GLN A 128 -0.74 15.19 -21.61
CA GLN A 128 -0.91 14.06 -22.52
C GLN A 128 0.36 13.80 -23.36
N ALA A 129 0.97 14.86 -23.90
CA ALA A 129 2.22 14.72 -24.67
C ALA A 129 3.35 14.10 -23.84
N ALA A 130 3.47 14.47 -22.57
CA ALA A 130 4.47 13.89 -21.67
C ALA A 130 4.21 12.41 -21.35
N VAL A 131 2.94 12.00 -21.26
CA VAL A 131 2.54 10.61 -21.01
C VAL A 131 2.79 9.74 -22.25
N ASP A 132 2.40 10.22 -23.43
CA ASP A 132 2.50 9.49 -24.70
C ASP A 132 3.93 9.38 -25.21
N ASP A 133 4.82 10.25 -24.76
CA ASP A 133 6.22 10.28 -25.17
C ASP A 133 6.88 8.89 -25.06
N SER A 134 7.61 8.50 -26.12
CA SER A 134 8.22 7.17 -26.21
C SER A 134 9.37 6.98 -25.22
N ASN A 135 9.99 8.07 -24.76
CA ASN A 135 11.05 8.05 -23.77
C ASN A 135 10.51 8.09 -22.35
N THR A 136 9.23 8.43 -22.11
CA THR A 136 8.54 8.23 -20.83
C THR A 136 8.28 6.74 -20.60
N MET A 137 8.93 6.18 -19.57
CA MET A 137 8.92 4.74 -19.25
C MET A 137 8.13 4.47 -17.96
N ASP A 138 7.81 3.20 -17.71
CA ASP A 138 7.22 2.77 -16.43
C ASP A 138 8.12 3.15 -15.24
N GLY A 139 7.50 3.65 -14.17
CA GLY A 139 8.15 4.19 -12.98
C GLY A 139 8.48 5.69 -13.05
N ASP A 140 8.30 6.35 -14.19
CA ASP A 140 8.62 7.77 -14.35
C ASP A 140 7.71 8.69 -13.54
N THR A 141 8.24 9.87 -13.24
CA THR A 141 7.48 10.96 -12.61
C THR A 141 7.40 12.14 -13.56
N ILE A 142 6.18 12.50 -13.95
CA ILE A 142 5.86 13.71 -14.69
C ILE A 142 5.47 14.80 -13.70
N VAL A 143 6.25 15.89 -13.68
CA VAL A 143 6.01 17.07 -12.85
C VAL A 143 5.32 18.13 -13.69
N VAL A 144 4.19 18.62 -13.19
CA VAL A 144 3.34 19.59 -13.89
C VAL A 144 3.38 20.91 -13.12
N SER A 145 3.80 21.97 -13.82
CA SER A 145 3.84 23.32 -13.23
C SER A 145 2.44 23.91 -13.03
N ALA A 146 2.33 24.92 -12.18
CA ALA A 146 1.09 25.67 -12.01
C ALA A 146 0.63 26.28 -13.35
N GLY A 147 -0.66 26.21 -13.65
CA GLY A 147 -1.23 26.58 -14.94
C GLY A 147 -2.62 25.98 -15.14
N THR A 148 -3.30 26.37 -16.22
CA THR A 148 -4.56 25.73 -16.63
C THR A 148 -4.31 24.86 -17.84
N TYR A 149 -4.72 23.58 -17.75
CA TYR A 149 -4.53 22.56 -18.77
C TYR A 149 -5.90 22.12 -19.29
N ILE A 150 -6.19 22.40 -20.56
CA ILE A 150 -7.43 21.99 -21.23
C ILE A 150 -7.16 20.67 -21.96
N GLU A 151 -7.35 19.55 -21.27
CA GLU A 151 -7.01 18.21 -21.77
C GLU A 151 -8.00 17.16 -21.22
N ASN A 152 -8.23 16.10 -21.99
CA ASN A 152 -8.78 14.83 -21.50
C ASN A 152 -7.64 13.82 -21.55
N ILE A 153 -7.11 13.42 -20.39
CA ILE A 153 -5.83 12.69 -20.29
C ILE A 153 -6.08 11.19 -20.21
N THR A 154 -5.31 10.40 -20.95
CA THR A 154 -5.26 8.92 -20.83
C THR A 154 -3.87 8.49 -20.38
N VAL A 155 -3.80 7.78 -19.25
CA VAL A 155 -2.57 7.24 -18.66
C VAL A 155 -2.51 5.74 -18.91
N SER A 156 -1.58 5.32 -19.77
CA SER A 156 -1.45 3.93 -20.24
C SER A 156 -0.21 3.20 -19.74
N LYS A 157 0.60 3.86 -18.90
CA LYS A 157 1.87 3.38 -18.33
C LYS A 157 1.84 3.49 -16.81
N SER A 158 2.70 2.74 -16.12
CA SER A 158 2.87 2.90 -14.67
C SER A 158 3.67 4.17 -14.39
N LEU A 159 3.06 5.25 -13.90
CA LEU A 159 3.74 6.53 -13.69
C LEU A 159 3.14 7.40 -12.59
N ALA A 160 3.90 8.42 -12.17
CA ALA A 160 3.44 9.43 -11.23
C ALA A 160 3.21 10.79 -11.92
N LEU A 161 1.98 11.29 -11.90
CA LEU A 161 1.65 12.67 -12.20
C LEU A 161 1.68 13.50 -10.91
N LYS A 162 2.54 14.54 -10.86
CA LYS A 162 2.66 15.44 -9.71
C LYS A 162 2.43 16.89 -10.09
N GLY A 163 1.35 17.48 -9.60
CA GLY A 163 1.11 18.91 -9.62
C GLY A 163 1.88 19.66 -8.51
N PRO A 164 1.81 20.99 -8.48
CA PRO A 164 2.55 21.83 -7.53
C PRO A 164 2.24 21.55 -6.06
N ASN A 165 1.04 21.03 -5.79
CA ASN A 165 0.53 20.74 -4.45
C ASN A 165 0.61 19.25 -4.11
N ALA A 166 1.49 18.47 -4.76
CA ALA A 166 1.55 17.01 -4.62
C ALA A 166 1.77 16.52 -3.18
N GLU A 167 2.37 17.35 -2.33
CA GLU A 167 2.66 17.06 -0.93
C GLU A 167 1.87 17.98 0.04
N ILE A 168 0.86 18.73 -0.45
CA ILE A 168 0.08 19.68 0.35
C ILE A 168 -1.39 19.26 0.42
N ASN A 169 -1.83 18.85 1.62
CA ASN A 169 -3.22 18.45 1.87
C ASN A 169 -4.19 19.64 1.64
N PRO A 170 -5.16 19.54 0.71
CA PRO A 170 -6.13 20.61 0.41
C PRO A 170 -7.09 20.94 1.55
N ASN A 171 -7.19 20.07 2.56
CA ASN A 171 -8.14 20.19 3.65
C ASN A 171 -7.56 20.98 4.85
N THR A 172 -6.24 21.07 4.97
CA THR A 172 -5.56 21.70 6.12
C THR A 172 -4.39 22.61 5.75
N GLY A 173 -3.76 22.40 4.58
CA GLY A 173 -2.58 23.14 4.16
C GLY A 173 -2.89 24.36 3.29
N THR A 174 -2.02 25.38 3.35
CA THR A 174 -2.05 26.50 2.40
C THR A 174 -1.46 26.05 1.07
N ARG A 175 -2.29 26.00 0.02
CA ARG A 175 -1.89 25.57 -1.32
C ARG A 175 -1.19 26.70 -2.08
N VAL A 176 -0.20 26.33 -2.89
CA VAL A 176 0.42 27.22 -3.89
C VAL A 176 -0.44 27.27 -5.16
N SER A 177 -0.03 28.07 -6.14
CA SER A 177 -0.70 28.14 -7.45
C SER A 177 -0.96 26.75 -8.03
N GLU A 178 -2.20 26.52 -8.48
CA GLU A 178 -2.66 25.19 -8.90
C GLU A 178 -2.21 24.83 -10.32
N ALA A 179 -2.01 23.53 -10.55
CA ALA A 179 -2.19 22.94 -11.88
C ALA A 179 -3.66 22.52 -12.01
N ILE A 180 -4.43 23.31 -12.78
CA ILE A 180 -5.87 23.13 -12.99
C ILE A 180 -6.09 22.34 -14.28
N ILE A 181 -6.69 21.16 -14.22
CA ILE A 181 -7.03 20.36 -15.40
C ILE A 181 -8.53 20.47 -15.66
N ARG A 182 -8.91 20.85 -16.87
CA ARG A 182 -10.29 21.00 -17.32
C ARG A 182 -10.54 20.15 -18.57
N PRO A 183 -11.77 19.63 -18.75
CA PRO A 183 -12.10 18.82 -19.92
C PRO A 183 -11.96 19.64 -21.20
N ALA A 184 -11.32 19.06 -22.22
CA ALA A 184 -11.19 19.68 -23.55
C ALA A 184 -12.46 19.54 -24.40
N THR A 185 -13.26 18.49 -24.12
CA THR A 185 -14.52 18.21 -24.81
C THR A 185 -15.69 18.21 -23.83
N LYS A 186 -16.86 18.59 -24.33
CA LYS A 186 -18.11 18.50 -23.56
C LYS A 186 -18.69 17.11 -23.72
N GLN A 187 -18.73 16.35 -22.64
CA GLN A 187 -19.22 14.98 -22.59
C GLN A 187 -20.01 14.77 -21.30
N THR A 188 -21.26 15.22 -21.31
CA THR A 188 -22.18 15.05 -20.21
C THR A 188 -23.32 14.11 -20.56
N SER A 189 -24.03 13.70 -19.51
CA SER A 189 -25.29 12.97 -19.63
C SER A 189 -26.34 13.67 -20.51
N LEU A 190 -26.31 15.00 -20.63
CA LEU A 190 -27.20 15.75 -21.54
C LEU A 190 -26.86 15.53 -23.02
N GLU A 191 -25.60 15.22 -23.33
CA GLU A 191 -25.17 14.89 -24.70
C GLU A 191 -25.23 13.38 -24.99
N GLY A 192 -25.85 12.58 -24.11
CA GLY A 192 -25.87 11.12 -24.23
C GLY A 192 -24.50 10.46 -24.04
N SER A 193 -23.50 11.23 -23.57
CA SER A 193 -22.16 10.73 -23.30
C SER A 193 -21.93 10.65 -21.80
N THR A 194 -21.89 9.44 -21.28
CA THR A 194 -21.59 9.18 -19.87
C THR A 194 -20.17 8.67 -19.67
N SER A 195 -19.27 8.90 -20.63
CA SER A 195 -17.85 8.54 -20.56
C SER A 195 -16.94 9.75 -20.36
N GLY A 196 -17.49 10.96 -20.27
CA GLY A 196 -16.70 12.18 -20.10
C GLY A 196 -15.82 12.09 -18.86
N THR A 197 -14.50 12.22 -19.05
CA THR A 197 -13.51 12.01 -17.99
C THR A 197 -12.36 13.01 -18.12
N ILE A 198 -11.89 13.59 -17.02
CA ILE A 198 -10.68 14.44 -17.04
C ILE A 198 -9.41 13.57 -17.16
N ILE A 199 -9.28 12.52 -16.35
CA ILE A 199 -8.17 11.56 -16.41
C ILE A 199 -8.69 10.13 -16.44
N ARG A 200 -8.36 9.38 -17.49
CA ARG A 200 -8.63 7.95 -17.62
C ARG A 200 -7.33 7.16 -17.43
N VAL A 201 -7.38 6.12 -16.60
CA VAL A 201 -6.24 5.24 -16.33
C VAL A 201 -6.51 3.88 -16.98
N GLY A 202 -5.65 3.45 -17.89
CA GLY A 202 -5.77 2.15 -18.52
C GLY A 202 -4.73 1.89 -19.61
N GLY A 203 -4.11 0.71 -19.56
CA GLY A 203 -3.07 0.27 -20.47
C GLY A 203 -3.10 -1.25 -20.67
N ILE A 204 -2.09 -1.79 -21.37
CA ILE A 204 -1.94 -3.24 -21.55
C ILE A 204 -1.28 -3.82 -20.30
N GLY A 205 -1.94 -4.77 -19.63
CA GLY A 205 -1.43 -5.40 -18.41
C GLY A 205 -1.81 -4.64 -17.14
N HIS A 206 -1.13 -4.94 -16.04
CA HIS A 206 -1.30 -4.21 -14.77
C HIS A 206 -0.48 -2.92 -14.80
N ILE A 207 -1.07 -1.81 -14.36
CA ILE A 207 -0.34 -0.53 -14.21
C ILE A 207 -0.56 0.13 -12.84
N ASP A 208 0.49 0.78 -12.34
CA ASP A 208 0.46 1.54 -11.09
C ASP A 208 0.54 3.04 -11.38
N VAL A 209 -0.51 3.80 -11.04
CA VAL A 209 -0.60 5.23 -11.35
C VAL A 209 -0.78 6.06 -10.09
N SER A 210 0.06 7.08 -9.92
CA SER A 210 -0.06 8.06 -8.82
C SER A 210 -0.43 9.43 -9.37
N ILE A 211 -1.54 10.02 -8.91
CA ILE A 211 -2.00 11.36 -9.30
C ILE A 211 -2.09 12.23 -8.06
N LYS A 212 -1.20 13.22 -7.95
CA LYS A 212 -1.12 14.06 -6.75
C LYS A 212 -1.07 15.55 -7.02
N GLY A 213 -1.77 16.34 -6.21
CA GLY A 213 -1.56 17.79 -6.14
C GLY A 213 -2.21 18.62 -7.23
N PHE A 214 -3.26 18.12 -7.88
CA PHE A 214 -3.97 18.82 -8.95
C PHE A 214 -5.29 19.43 -8.48
N LYS A 215 -5.80 20.41 -9.25
CA LYS A 215 -7.21 20.79 -9.24
C LYS A 215 -7.87 20.28 -10.51
N LEU A 216 -8.74 19.28 -10.40
CA LEU A 216 -9.54 18.75 -11.50
C LEU A 216 -10.89 19.43 -11.47
N ASP A 217 -11.21 20.19 -12.51
CA ASP A 217 -12.41 21.02 -12.57
C ASP A 217 -13.22 20.68 -13.82
N GLY A 218 -14.37 20.04 -13.64
CA GLY A 218 -15.24 19.68 -14.76
C GLY A 218 -15.96 20.87 -15.41
N ASN A 219 -15.82 22.08 -14.84
CA ASN A 219 -16.24 23.31 -15.51
C ASN A 219 -15.14 23.84 -16.43
N ASN A 220 -15.43 23.91 -17.73
CA ASN A 220 -14.62 24.63 -18.69
C ASN A 220 -15.42 25.83 -19.26
N PRO A 221 -15.13 27.07 -18.84
CA PRO A 221 -15.84 28.27 -19.31
C PRO A 221 -15.72 28.55 -20.82
N VAL A 222 -14.79 27.90 -21.53
CA VAL A 222 -14.63 28.04 -22.98
C VAL A 222 -15.65 27.19 -23.75
N LEU A 223 -16.16 26.12 -23.12
CA LEU A 223 -17.17 25.26 -23.74
C LEU A 223 -18.56 25.88 -23.53
N SER A 224 -19.41 25.76 -24.54
CA SER A 224 -20.80 26.23 -24.47
C SER A 224 -21.76 25.12 -24.04
N GLY A 225 -22.77 25.51 -23.24
CA GLY A 225 -23.74 24.58 -22.66
C GLY A 225 -23.22 23.90 -21.40
N GLY A 226 -23.42 22.58 -21.30
CA GLY A 226 -23.12 21.80 -20.10
C GLY A 226 -24.30 21.68 -19.15
N ARG A 227 -24.12 20.91 -18.09
CA ARG A 227 -25.14 20.69 -17.07
C ARG A 227 -24.94 21.64 -15.91
N MET A 228 -25.98 22.42 -15.60
CA MET A 228 -25.95 23.35 -14.47
C MET A 228 -26.12 22.59 -13.15
N LEU A 229 -25.08 22.60 -12.31
CA LEU A 229 -25.06 21.99 -10.97
C LEU A 229 -24.58 23.04 -9.95
N ASN A 230 -25.43 23.41 -8.98
CA ASN A 230 -25.14 24.44 -7.97
C ASN A 230 -24.62 25.75 -8.60
N GLY A 231 -25.31 26.25 -9.63
CA GLY A 231 -24.94 27.45 -10.38
C GLY A 231 -23.69 27.34 -11.28
N VAL A 232 -23.11 26.14 -11.48
CA VAL A 232 -21.92 25.94 -12.33
C VAL A 232 -22.23 25.04 -13.52
N ASN A 233 -21.80 25.43 -14.72
CA ASN A 233 -21.91 24.58 -15.92
C ASN A 233 -20.80 23.51 -15.94
N VAL A 234 -21.20 22.27 -15.71
CA VAL A 234 -20.34 21.08 -15.75
C VAL A 234 -20.32 20.50 -17.16
N HIS A 235 -19.13 20.11 -17.62
CA HIS A 235 -18.90 19.66 -19.00
C HIS A 235 -18.37 18.22 -19.10
N THR A 236 -18.22 17.52 -17.97
CA THR A 236 -17.66 16.16 -17.94
C THR A 236 -18.33 15.30 -16.87
N GLY A 237 -18.45 14.00 -17.17
CA GLY A 237 -19.05 13.02 -16.27
C GLY A 237 -18.21 12.70 -15.04
N ALA A 238 -16.89 12.67 -15.17
CA ALA A 238 -16.01 12.19 -14.11
C ALA A 238 -14.64 12.90 -14.02
N GLY A 239 -14.05 12.84 -12.82
CA GLY A 239 -12.69 13.30 -12.56
C GLY A 239 -11.65 12.28 -13.00
N ILE A 240 -11.44 11.24 -12.19
CA ILE A 240 -10.45 10.18 -12.43
C ILE A 240 -11.16 8.83 -12.49
N VAL A 241 -10.96 8.05 -13.55
CA VAL A 241 -11.57 6.71 -13.68
C VAL A 241 -10.58 5.72 -14.27
N ASN A 242 -10.71 4.42 -13.94
CA ASN A 242 -10.03 3.35 -14.68
C ASN A 242 -10.95 2.57 -15.63
N SER A 243 -12.23 2.95 -15.75
CA SER A 243 -13.18 2.27 -16.63
C SER A 243 -12.68 2.21 -18.08
N ILE A 244 -12.93 1.12 -18.81
CA ILE A 244 -12.54 0.96 -20.23
C ILE A 244 -13.60 1.49 -21.21
N GLY A 245 -14.73 1.97 -20.72
CA GLY A 245 -15.80 2.51 -21.56
C GLY A 245 -16.75 3.45 -20.82
N SER A 246 -18.03 3.39 -21.20
CA SER A 246 -19.11 4.16 -20.55
C SER A 246 -19.49 3.53 -19.23
N PHE A 247 -19.53 4.33 -18.18
CA PHE A 247 -19.92 3.83 -16.85
C PHE A 247 -21.42 3.48 -16.76
N ASP A 248 -22.25 3.75 -17.79
CA ASP A 248 -23.64 3.24 -17.84
C ASP A 248 -23.73 1.79 -18.25
N THR A 249 -22.82 1.33 -19.11
CA THR A 249 -22.81 -0.04 -19.60
C THR A 249 -22.00 -0.97 -18.70
N ASN A 250 -21.42 -0.44 -17.62
CA ASN A 250 -20.53 -1.13 -16.69
C ASN A 250 -19.54 -2.09 -17.39
N PRO A 251 -18.69 -1.59 -18.31
CA PRO A 251 -17.80 -2.42 -19.13
C PRO A 251 -16.59 -2.94 -18.35
N GLY A 252 -16.44 -2.54 -17.07
CA GLY A 252 -15.27 -2.77 -16.26
C GLY A 252 -14.23 -1.68 -16.33
N GLY A 253 -13.20 -1.84 -15.50
CA GLY A 253 -11.99 -1.05 -15.54
C GLY A 253 -10.73 -1.84 -15.90
N ALA A 254 -9.74 -1.09 -16.37
CA ALA A 254 -8.41 -1.61 -16.62
C ALA A 254 -7.78 -2.09 -15.31
N ASN A 255 -6.93 -3.11 -15.41
CA ASN A 255 -6.18 -3.63 -14.28
C ASN A 255 -5.17 -2.57 -13.79
N ALA A 256 -5.59 -1.72 -12.85
CA ALA A 256 -4.80 -0.57 -12.42
C ALA A 256 -4.94 -0.31 -10.92
N THR A 257 -3.81 -0.07 -10.25
CA THR A 257 -3.80 0.47 -8.89
C THR A 257 -3.60 1.98 -8.95
N MET A 258 -4.41 2.73 -8.23
CA MET A 258 -4.35 4.21 -8.25
C MET A 258 -4.01 4.78 -6.87
N VAL A 259 -3.05 5.70 -6.81
CA VAL A 259 -2.78 6.55 -5.63
C VAL A 259 -3.20 7.97 -5.95
N ILE A 260 -4.35 8.39 -5.43
CA ILE A 260 -4.97 9.70 -5.68
C ILE A 260 -4.91 10.50 -4.39
N GLN A 261 -4.01 11.48 -4.33
CA GLN A 261 -3.77 12.24 -3.09
C GLN A 261 -3.61 13.72 -3.29
N ASN A 262 -4.04 14.51 -2.30
CA ASN A 262 -3.82 15.96 -2.28
C ASN A 262 -4.45 16.70 -3.47
N ASN A 263 -5.52 16.14 -4.05
CA ASN A 263 -6.22 16.74 -5.18
C ASN A 263 -7.48 17.49 -4.74
N ILE A 264 -7.88 18.50 -5.48
CA ILE A 264 -9.22 19.09 -5.44
C ILE A 264 -9.96 18.59 -6.68
N ILE A 265 -11.05 17.83 -6.51
CA ILE A 265 -11.86 17.28 -7.60
C ILE A 265 -13.26 17.87 -7.49
N GLN A 266 -13.66 18.65 -8.50
CA GLN A 266 -14.91 19.40 -8.40
C GLN A 266 -15.66 19.52 -9.72
N ASN A 267 -16.96 19.83 -9.59
CA ASN A 267 -17.83 20.17 -10.71
C ASN A 267 -17.89 19.04 -11.75
N VAL A 268 -18.16 17.82 -11.32
CA VAL A 268 -18.32 16.64 -12.19
C VAL A 268 -19.69 16.01 -11.97
N GLU A 269 -20.25 15.37 -13.00
CA GLU A 269 -21.65 14.92 -12.90
C GLU A 269 -21.83 13.68 -12.04
N ARG A 270 -20.91 12.71 -12.13
CA ARG A 270 -21.15 11.33 -11.70
C ARG A 270 -20.09 10.77 -10.78
N TYR A 271 -18.82 10.83 -11.14
CA TYR A 271 -17.75 10.25 -10.31
C TYR A 271 -16.62 11.25 -10.10
N GLY A 272 -16.29 11.57 -8.85
CA GLY A 272 -15.01 12.20 -8.54
C GLY A 272 -13.88 11.23 -8.87
N VAL A 273 -13.93 10.03 -8.27
CA VAL A 273 -13.08 8.88 -8.59
C VAL A 273 -13.93 7.63 -8.81
N LEU A 274 -13.64 6.87 -9.86
CA LEU A 274 -14.17 5.52 -10.08
C LEU A 274 -13.00 4.53 -10.18
N ALA A 275 -13.00 3.54 -9.31
CA ALA A 275 -12.14 2.37 -9.41
C ALA A 275 -13.03 1.14 -9.64
N ASP A 276 -12.92 0.54 -10.80
CA ASP A 276 -13.79 -0.49 -11.34
C ASP A 276 -12.94 -1.69 -11.79
N GLY A 277 -13.36 -2.92 -11.49
CA GLY A 277 -12.64 -4.14 -11.85
C GLY A 277 -13.48 -5.14 -12.65
N THR A 278 -13.56 -5.04 -13.98
CA THR A 278 -13.95 -6.21 -14.80
C THR A 278 -13.21 -6.37 -16.13
N SER A 279 -13.08 -7.66 -16.48
CA SER A 279 -12.71 -8.35 -17.72
C SER A 279 -11.22 -8.65 -18.03
N PRO A 280 -10.78 -9.92 -17.84
CA PRO A 280 -11.41 -10.99 -17.05
C PRO A 280 -11.26 -10.72 -15.53
N ALA A 281 -12.17 -11.27 -14.73
CA ALA A 281 -12.34 -11.01 -13.29
C ALA A 281 -11.05 -11.17 -12.45
N VAL A 282 -10.31 -10.06 -12.29
CA VAL A 282 -9.16 -9.95 -11.40
C VAL A 282 -9.57 -9.02 -10.27
N ALA A 283 -9.53 -9.51 -9.04
CA ALA A 283 -9.67 -8.65 -7.88
C ALA A 283 -8.43 -7.75 -7.79
N ILE A 284 -8.63 -6.45 -7.58
CA ILE A 284 -7.55 -5.45 -7.53
C ILE A 284 -7.53 -4.88 -6.12
N ALA A 285 -6.36 -4.78 -5.49
CA ALA A 285 -6.23 -4.17 -4.17
C ALA A 285 -5.10 -3.14 -4.15
N GLY A 286 -5.18 -2.20 -3.21
CA GLY A 286 -4.11 -1.22 -2.98
C GLY A 286 -4.39 0.18 -3.52
N THR A 287 -5.55 0.40 -4.15
CA THR A 287 -5.96 1.75 -4.55
C THR A 287 -6.18 2.62 -3.32
N ASN A 288 -5.63 3.83 -3.33
CA ASN A 288 -5.62 4.74 -2.20
C ASN A 288 -6.09 6.13 -2.64
N VAL A 289 -7.30 6.49 -2.22
CA VAL A 289 -7.93 7.80 -2.42
C VAL A 289 -7.92 8.51 -1.07
N SER A 290 -6.87 9.28 -0.79
CA SER A 290 -6.72 9.95 0.51
C SER A 290 -6.29 11.39 0.44
N TYR A 291 -6.68 12.19 1.44
CA TYR A 291 -6.32 13.61 1.53
C TYR A 291 -6.79 14.42 0.31
N ASN A 292 -7.95 14.11 -0.26
CA ASN A 292 -8.54 14.88 -1.35
C ASN A 292 -9.69 15.75 -0.85
N LYS A 293 -10.04 16.75 -1.66
CA LYS A 293 -11.24 17.56 -1.50
C LYS A 293 -12.17 17.32 -2.68
N PHE A 294 -13.39 16.87 -2.42
CA PHE A 294 -14.44 16.65 -3.41
C PHE A 294 -15.54 17.68 -3.24
N ASP A 295 -16.00 18.28 -4.34
CA ASP A 295 -17.02 19.33 -4.25
C ASP A 295 -17.91 19.44 -5.49
N ASN A 296 -19.21 19.68 -5.28
CA ASN A 296 -20.20 19.85 -6.33
C ASN A 296 -20.33 18.65 -7.28
N ILE A 297 -20.81 17.52 -6.74
CA ILE A 297 -21.05 16.26 -7.46
C ILE A 297 -22.48 15.71 -7.22
N PRO A 298 -23.56 16.48 -7.51
CA PRO A 298 -24.92 16.06 -7.15
C PRO A 298 -25.63 15.15 -8.18
N SER A 299 -25.24 15.05 -9.45
CA SER A 299 -25.89 14.19 -10.49
C SER A 299 -27.41 14.34 -10.76
N GLY A 300 -28.19 15.08 -9.96
CA GLY A 300 -29.66 15.25 -10.05
C GLY A 300 -30.51 13.95 -9.92
N ASP A 301 -31.82 14.09 -9.72
CA ASP A 301 -32.74 12.99 -9.36
C ASP A 301 -33.23 12.12 -10.54
N ASN A 302 -33.11 12.59 -11.78
CA ASN A 302 -33.59 11.86 -12.97
C ASN A 302 -32.84 10.55 -13.27
N PHE A 303 -31.70 10.32 -12.61
CA PHE A 303 -30.98 9.06 -12.66
C PHE A 303 -31.30 8.26 -11.40
N GLY A 304 -32.27 7.34 -11.53
CA GLY A 304 -32.63 6.40 -10.47
C GLY A 304 -31.38 5.86 -9.77
N GLY A 305 -31.24 6.18 -8.48
CA GLY A 305 -30.12 5.75 -7.62
C GLY A 305 -29.22 6.85 -7.06
N GLY A 306 -29.23 8.09 -7.57
CA GLY A 306 -28.41 9.18 -7.02
C GLY A 306 -26.92 8.99 -7.31
N ARG A 307 -26.54 9.11 -8.59
CA ARG A 307 -25.27 8.61 -9.12
C ARG A 307 -24.04 9.50 -8.90
N GLY A 308 -24.20 10.67 -8.27
CA GLY A 308 -23.12 11.65 -8.03
C GLY A 308 -22.28 11.27 -6.81
N ARG A 309 -21.21 10.51 -7.04
CA ARG A 309 -20.34 9.93 -6.01
C ARG A 309 -19.01 10.65 -5.95
N ALA A 310 -18.52 10.95 -4.76
CA ALA A 310 -17.16 11.46 -4.59
C ALA A 310 -16.15 10.37 -4.96
N ALA A 311 -16.35 9.15 -4.46
CA ALA A 311 -15.61 7.97 -4.89
C ALA A 311 -16.50 6.73 -4.97
N ALA A 312 -16.20 5.84 -5.92
CA ALA A 312 -16.84 4.54 -6.05
C ALA A 312 -15.81 3.44 -6.31
N PHE A 313 -15.88 2.35 -5.55
CA PHE A 313 -15.03 1.16 -5.67
C PHE A 313 -15.91 -0.03 -6.06
N GLU A 314 -16.03 -0.25 -7.36
CA GLU A 314 -16.99 -1.19 -7.95
C GLU A 314 -16.25 -2.46 -8.44
N GLU A 315 -16.94 -3.59 -8.50
CA GLU A 315 -16.50 -4.81 -9.19
C GLU A 315 -15.14 -5.39 -8.72
N ASN A 316 -15.06 -5.89 -7.47
CA ASN A 316 -13.82 -6.45 -6.88
C ASN A 316 -12.61 -5.48 -6.80
N HIS A 317 -12.85 -4.18 -6.89
CA HIS A 317 -11.79 -3.18 -6.70
C HIS A 317 -11.73 -2.74 -5.24
N TYR A 318 -10.71 -3.20 -4.52
CA TYR A 318 -10.51 -2.95 -3.10
C TYR A 318 -9.53 -1.80 -2.86
N GLY A 319 -9.83 -0.94 -1.87
CA GLY A 319 -8.99 0.23 -1.62
C GLY A 319 -9.25 0.97 -0.33
N THR A 320 -8.54 2.07 -0.16
CA THR A 320 -8.68 3.00 0.97
C THR A 320 -9.30 4.31 0.50
N PHE A 321 -10.35 4.77 1.18
CA PHE A 321 -10.93 6.11 1.07
C PHE A 321 -10.79 6.81 2.42
N ALA A 322 -9.75 7.62 2.59
CA ALA A 322 -9.42 8.16 3.91
C ALA A 322 -8.99 9.64 3.96
N TYR A 323 -9.33 10.34 5.04
CA TYR A 323 -8.93 11.75 5.25
C TYR A 323 -9.39 12.72 4.15
N ASN A 324 -10.49 12.40 3.47
CA ASN A 324 -11.07 13.25 2.44
C ASN A 324 -12.11 14.21 3.03
N VAL A 325 -12.31 15.35 2.37
CA VAL A 325 -13.45 16.24 2.62
C VAL A 325 -14.36 16.20 1.40
N VAL A 326 -15.63 15.88 1.60
CA VAL A 326 -16.65 15.81 0.56
C VAL A 326 -17.75 16.82 0.86
N THR A 327 -18.07 17.70 -0.08
CA THR A 327 -19.17 18.65 0.04
C THR A 327 -20.05 18.66 -1.19
N ARG A 328 -21.35 18.95 -1.02
CA ARG A 328 -22.29 19.09 -2.16
C ARG A 328 -22.27 17.89 -3.12
N ALA A 329 -22.15 16.68 -2.58
CA ALA A 329 -22.22 15.43 -3.34
C ALA A 329 -23.53 14.68 -3.05
N ASN A 330 -23.99 13.83 -3.96
CA ASN A 330 -25.13 12.96 -3.65
C ASN A 330 -24.72 11.78 -2.77
N VAL A 331 -23.57 11.20 -3.07
CA VAL A 331 -23.00 10.06 -2.35
C VAL A 331 -21.55 10.38 -2.01
N GLY A 332 -21.13 10.16 -0.77
CA GLY A 332 -19.75 10.34 -0.37
C GLY A 332 -18.88 9.21 -0.94
N TRP A 333 -19.12 8.00 -0.46
CA TRP A 333 -18.43 6.82 -0.94
C TRP A 333 -19.41 5.66 -1.16
N GLN A 334 -19.14 4.85 -2.18
CA GLN A 334 -19.90 3.64 -2.49
C GLN A 334 -18.99 2.49 -2.93
N ASP A 335 -19.36 1.26 -2.60
CA ASP A 335 -18.92 0.07 -3.32
C ASP A 335 -20.10 -0.69 -3.90
N ASP A 336 -19.85 -1.53 -4.91
CA ASP A 336 -20.83 -2.43 -5.51
C ASP A 336 -20.13 -3.71 -6.04
N ASN A 337 -20.87 -4.82 -6.12
CA ASN A 337 -20.55 -5.99 -6.95
C ASN A 337 -19.22 -6.70 -6.65
N TYR A 338 -18.96 -7.04 -5.39
CA TYR A 338 -17.77 -7.85 -5.03
C TYR A 338 -18.09 -9.34 -5.07
N TYR A 339 -17.38 -10.09 -5.91
CA TYR A 339 -17.56 -11.53 -6.10
C TYR A 339 -16.39 -12.38 -5.57
N LEU A 340 -15.19 -11.79 -5.49
CA LEU A 340 -13.93 -12.44 -5.18
C LEU A 340 -13.30 -11.80 -3.95
N SER A 341 -12.61 -12.57 -3.12
CA SER A 341 -11.83 -12.02 -2.02
C SER A 341 -10.73 -11.07 -2.51
N SER A 342 -10.47 -10.00 -1.75
CA SER A 342 -9.36 -9.09 -1.99
C SER A 342 -8.04 -9.87 -2.04
N PRO A 343 -7.18 -9.63 -3.04
CA PRO A 343 -5.83 -10.19 -3.07
C PRO A 343 -4.89 -9.54 -2.03
N GLY A 344 -5.36 -8.50 -1.33
CA GLY A 344 -4.62 -7.79 -0.28
C GLY A 344 -5.53 -7.39 0.88
N ALA A 345 -5.34 -6.18 1.41
CA ALA A 345 -6.23 -5.64 2.43
C ALA A 345 -7.63 -5.40 1.85
N GLY A 346 -8.65 -5.59 2.69
CA GLY A 346 -10.03 -5.22 2.36
C GLY A 346 -10.22 -3.71 2.29
N THR A 347 -11.44 -3.30 1.97
CA THR A 347 -11.78 -1.88 1.82
C THR A 347 -11.77 -1.15 3.18
N ILE A 348 -11.13 0.02 3.21
CA ILE A 348 -11.03 0.89 4.38
C ILE A 348 -11.64 2.26 4.05
N VAL A 349 -12.62 2.71 4.83
CA VAL A 349 -13.25 4.03 4.70
C VAL A 349 -13.15 4.77 6.03
N GLU A 350 -12.21 5.71 6.17
CA GLU A 350 -11.96 6.33 7.48
C GLU A 350 -11.58 7.80 7.52
N HIS A 351 -11.88 8.47 8.64
CA HIS A 351 -11.46 9.86 8.90
C HIS A 351 -11.92 10.87 7.83
N ASN A 352 -13.05 10.61 7.14
CA ASN A 352 -13.60 11.54 6.15
C ASN A 352 -14.61 12.52 6.79
N ASP A 353 -14.65 13.77 6.31
CA ASP A 353 -15.73 14.73 6.57
C ASP A 353 -16.64 14.77 5.32
N ILE A 354 -17.84 14.21 5.43
CA ILE A 354 -18.74 13.98 4.30
C ILE A 354 -20.04 14.77 4.50
N ARG A 355 -20.33 15.68 3.56
CA ARG A 355 -21.62 16.35 3.45
C ARG A 355 -22.32 15.96 2.16
N THR A 356 -23.47 15.30 2.29
CA THR A 356 -24.18 14.75 1.14
C THR A 356 -25.68 15.00 1.17
N TYR A 357 -26.27 15.10 -0.03
CA TYR A 357 -27.71 15.27 -0.20
C TYR A 357 -28.49 13.96 -0.02
N ARG A 358 -27.84 12.79 -0.24
CA ARG A 358 -28.52 11.49 -0.25
C ARG A 358 -27.84 10.43 0.61
N ARG A 359 -26.62 9.99 0.31
CA ARG A 359 -25.93 8.95 1.09
C ARG A 359 -24.57 9.43 1.56
N GLY A 360 -24.18 9.23 2.80
CA GLY A 360 -22.81 9.45 3.24
C GLY A 360 -21.91 8.34 2.70
N ILE A 361 -22.08 7.15 3.27
CA ILE A 361 -21.34 5.94 2.92
C ILE A 361 -22.36 4.87 2.58
N PHE A 362 -22.24 4.28 1.39
CA PHE A 362 -23.12 3.21 0.93
C PHE A 362 -22.30 1.95 0.66
N HIS A 363 -22.38 0.99 1.59
CA HIS A 363 -21.75 -0.30 1.45
C HIS A 363 -22.76 -1.31 0.90
N ASN A 364 -22.65 -1.66 -0.38
CA ASN A 364 -23.69 -2.37 -1.14
C ASN A 364 -23.19 -3.73 -1.68
N LEU A 365 -23.16 -4.75 -0.83
CA LEU A 365 -22.64 -6.07 -1.18
C LEU A 365 -23.74 -7.04 -1.59
N GLN A 366 -24.22 -6.89 -2.82
CA GLN A 366 -25.31 -7.69 -3.38
C GLN A 366 -24.89 -9.08 -3.90
N TYR A 367 -23.60 -9.46 -3.83
CA TYR A 367 -23.08 -10.65 -4.50
C TYR A 367 -21.94 -11.33 -3.70
N GLN A 368 -21.86 -12.68 -3.73
CA GLN A 368 -20.85 -13.63 -3.15
C GLN A 368 -20.01 -13.23 -1.90
N ASN A 369 -19.04 -14.08 -1.50
CA ASN A 369 -18.22 -13.88 -0.30
C ASN A 369 -17.10 -12.84 -0.57
N ALA A 370 -17.31 -11.59 -0.16
CA ALA A 370 -16.32 -10.53 -0.24
C ALA A 370 -15.40 -10.48 1.01
N THR A 371 -14.23 -9.84 0.87
CA THR A 371 -13.37 -9.52 2.04
C THR A 371 -14.03 -8.48 2.94
N ALA A 372 -13.81 -8.60 4.25
CA ALA A 372 -14.37 -7.68 5.24
C ALA A 372 -13.98 -6.21 4.98
N ALA A 373 -14.91 -5.29 5.23
CA ALA A 373 -14.70 -3.84 5.12
C ALA A 373 -14.70 -3.17 6.50
N ARG A 374 -13.89 -2.12 6.65
CA ARG A 374 -13.86 -1.28 7.86
C ARG A 374 -14.27 0.15 7.52
N ILE A 375 -15.31 0.63 8.18
CA ILE A 375 -15.84 2.00 8.04
C ILE A 375 -15.70 2.68 9.39
N ALA A 376 -14.74 3.59 9.56
CA ALA A 376 -14.46 4.11 10.89
C ALA A 376 -14.11 5.59 10.97
N HIS A 377 -14.46 6.25 12.08
CA HIS A 377 -14.06 7.64 12.36
C HIS A 377 -14.50 8.65 11.28
N ASN A 378 -15.60 8.41 10.57
CA ASN A 378 -16.12 9.37 9.60
C ASN A 378 -17.11 10.33 10.28
N THR A 379 -17.10 11.60 9.87
CA THR A 379 -18.12 12.58 10.21
C THR A 379 -19.02 12.78 9.00
N ILE A 380 -20.32 12.51 9.14
CA ILE A 380 -21.28 12.54 8.04
C ILE A 380 -22.42 13.49 8.41
N THR A 381 -22.66 14.49 7.57
CA THR A 381 -23.68 15.51 7.83
C THR A 381 -24.59 15.67 6.62
N LYS A 382 -25.89 15.87 6.87
CA LYS A 382 -26.83 16.22 5.82
C LYS A 382 -26.43 17.53 5.15
N GLU A 383 -26.24 17.50 3.83
CA GLU A 383 -26.00 18.71 3.05
C GLU A 383 -27.30 19.48 2.82
N THR A 384 -27.26 20.77 3.09
CA THR A 384 -28.40 21.68 2.90
C THR A 384 -28.01 22.93 2.11
N SER A 385 -26.73 23.08 1.76
CA SER A 385 -26.25 24.16 0.90
C SER A 385 -26.41 23.81 -0.59
N GLY A 386 -26.55 24.82 -1.45
CA GLY A 386 -26.68 24.64 -2.90
C GLY A 386 -28.12 24.61 -3.41
N ASP A 387 -28.26 24.29 -4.69
CA ASP A 387 -29.54 24.33 -5.42
C ASP A 387 -30.34 23.02 -5.28
N PHE A 388 -29.73 21.97 -4.75
CA PHE A 388 -30.37 20.66 -4.57
C PHE A 388 -30.90 20.51 -3.13
N ALA A 389 -32.14 20.04 -3.01
CA ALA A 389 -32.67 19.64 -1.72
C ALA A 389 -32.08 18.27 -1.33
N ALA A 390 -31.80 18.09 -0.05
CA ALA A 390 -31.50 16.76 0.48
C ALA A 390 -32.68 15.83 0.23
N HIS A 391 -32.38 14.63 -0.28
CA HIS A 391 -33.39 13.61 -0.56
C HIS A 391 -34.15 13.24 0.72
N THR A 392 -35.44 12.94 0.60
CA THR A 392 -36.29 12.57 1.76
C THR A 392 -35.82 11.29 2.43
N ASP A 393 -35.31 10.36 1.63
CA ASP A 393 -34.61 9.15 2.08
C ASP A 393 -33.11 9.37 1.96
N ASN A 394 -32.52 10.04 2.96
CA ASN A 394 -31.08 10.20 3.06
C ASN A 394 -30.50 9.40 4.25
N PHE A 395 -29.25 9.01 4.10
CA PHE A 395 -28.60 8.01 4.95
C PHE A 395 -27.20 8.48 5.33
N GLY A 396 -26.82 8.30 6.59
CA GLY A 396 -25.44 8.48 7.02
C GLY A 396 -24.58 7.34 6.52
N VAL A 397 -24.71 6.18 7.16
CA VAL A 397 -24.10 4.92 6.73
C VAL A 397 -25.20 3.93 6.38
N GLU A 398 -25.17 3.41 5.16
CA GLU A 398 -26.06 2.35 4.69
C GLU A 398 -25.24 1.08 4.48
N LEU A 399 -25.59 0.01 5.22
CA LEU A 399 -24.96 -1.31 5.10
C LEU A 399 -25.99 -2.30 4.57
N ALA A 400 -25.74 -2.87 3.39
CA ALA A 400 -26.67 -3.78 2.72
C ALA A 400 -25.97 -5.03 2.15
N SER A 401 -26.60 -6.21 2.26
CA SER A 401 -26.07 -7.43 1.63
C SER A 401 -27.11 -8.54 1.37
N ILE A 402 -27.32 -8.97 0.12
CA ILE A 402 -28.41 -9.93 -0.18
C ILE A 402 -27.99 -11.42 -0.17
N GLN A 403 -26.73 -11.78 0.13
CA GLN A 403 -26.20 -13.17 0.10
C GLN A 403 -25.28 -13.50 1.30
N SER A 404 -24.64 -14.68 1.35
CA SER A 404 -23.95 -15.21 2.54
C SER A 404 -22.80 -14.35 3.08
N THR A 405 -22.87 -14.01 4.37
CA THR A 405 -21.79 -13.50 5.26
C THR A 405 -20.88 -12.40 4.72
N VAL A 406 -21.30 -11.15 4.94
CA VAL A 406 -20.44 -9.97 4.89
C VAL A 406 -20.01 -9.60 6.30
N SER A 407 -18.70 -9.47 6.55
CA SER A 407 -18.19 -8.89 7.80
C SER A 407 -17.85 -7.41 7.60
N VAL A 408 -18.59 -6.55 8.30
CA VAL A 408 -18.37 -5.09 8.28
C VAL A 408 -18.27 -4.59 9.71
N ALA A 409 -17.22 -3.81 9.96
CA ALA A 409 -17.08 -3.06 11.21
C ALA A 409 -17.31 -1.57 10.93
N ALA A 410 -18.44 -1.04 11.38
CA ALA A 410 -18.74 0.38 11.39
C ALA A 410 -18.40 0.95 12.77
N ASP A 411 -17.20 1.51 12.94
CA ASP A 411 -16.67 1.93 14.24
C ASP A 411 -16.51 3.45 14.37
N SER A 412 -17.09 4.04 15.41
CA SER A 412 -16.88 5.44 15.78
C SER A 412 -17.22 6.44 14.68
N ASN A 413 -18.33 6.21 13.96
CA ASN A 413 -18.83 7.15 12.95
C ASN A 413 -19.83 8.13 13.57
N ASP A 414 -19.67 9.42 13.29
CA ASP A 414 -20.56 10.49 13.73
C ASP A 414 -21.50 10.88 12.59
N VAL A 415 -22.81 10.86 12.82
CA VAL A 415 -23.83 11.17 11.80
C VAL A 415 -24.82 12.20 12.30
N ASN A 416 -25.02 13.28 11.53
CA ASN A 416 -25.87 14.41 11.90
C ASN A 416 -26.97 14.73 10.88
N GLY A 417 -28.22 14.74 11.35
CA GLY A 417 -29.37 15.31 10.65
C GLY A 417 -29.95 14.47 9.50
N MET A 418 -29.49 13.23 9.32
CA MET A 418 -29.97 12.30 8.28
C MET A 418 -31.33 11.68 8.64
N LYS A 419 -32.05 11.11 7.69
CA LYS A 419 -33.25 10.29 7.99
C LYS A 419 -32.83 9.04 8.73
N TYR A 420 -31.83 8.33 8.23
CA TYR A 420 -31.23 7.20 8.93
C TYR A 420 -29.79 7.56 9.28
N GLY A 421 -29.47 7.60 10.58
CA GLY A 421 -28.09 7.74 11.03
C GLY A 421 -27.27 6.57 10.50
N ILE A 422 -27.71 5.36 10.84
CA ILE A 422 -27.22 4.10 10.27
C ILE A 422 -28.42 3.26 9.83
N LEU A 423 -28.40 2.80 8.57
CA LEU A 423 -29.35 1.85 8.01
C LEU A 423 -28.68 0.48 7.88
N LEU A 424 -29.27 -0.53 8.52
CA LEU A 424 -28.88 -1.93 8.44
C LEU A 424 -29.96 -2.66 7.62
N TRP A 425 -29.66 -2.93 6.35
CA TRP A 425 -30.66 -3.35 5.38
C TRP A 425 -30.37 -4.74 4.83
N ASN A 426 -31.24 -5.71 5.15
CA ASN A 426 -31.16 -7.11 4.71
C ASN A 426 -29.74 -7.67 4.90
N LEU A 427 -29.40 -8.18 6.09
CA LEU A 427 -28.05 -8.63 6.43
C LEU A 427 -28.08 -10.12 6.89
N PRO A 428 -28.08 -11.10 5.96
CA PRO A 428 -28.36 -12.54 6.15
C PRO A 428 -27.41 -13.36 7.04
N SER A 429 -26.60 -12.73 7.90
CA SER A 429 -25.44 -13.36 8.51
C SER A 429 -25.44 -13.28 10.04
N THR A 430 -24.94 -14.33 10.68
CA THR A 430 -24.85 -14.43 12.14
C THR A 430 -23.70 -13.56 12.66
N GLY A 431 -23.98 -12.31 13.05
CA GLY A 431 -23.10 -11.51 13.92
C GLY A 431 -21.83 -10.92 13.29
N THR A 432 -21.75 -10.86 11.96
CA THR A 432 -20.57 -10.34 11.24
C THR A 432 -20.61 -8.82 11.00
N VAL A 433 -21.78 -8.19 11.09
CA VAL A 433 -21.93 -6.72 11.03
C VAL A 433 -21.97 -6.13 12.44
N LYS A 434 -20.99 -5.29 12.75
CA LYS A 434 -20.82 -4.63 14.04
C LYS A 434 -20.82 -3.12 13.87
N VAL A 435 -21.70 -2.46 14.61
CA VAL A 435 -21.70 -1.01 14.78
C VAL A 435 -21.19 -0.72 16.19
N THR A 436 -20.05 -0.07 16.30
CA THR A 436 -19.43 0.24 17.59
C THR A 436 -19.12 1.71 17.72
N GLY A 437 -19.34 2.34 18.88
CA GLY A 437 -18.95 3.74 19.09
C GLY A 437 -19.67 4.76 18.20
N GLY A 438 -19.25 6.03 18.30
CA GLY A 438 -19.76 7.13 17.46
C GLY A 438 -21.04 7.76 17.98
N THR A 439 -21.38 8.93 17.44
CA THR A 439 -22.51 9.76 17.87
C THR A 439 -23.48 10.04 16.73
N LEU A 440 -24.74 9.63 16.89
CA LEU A 440 -25.81 9.81 15.92
C LEU A 440 -26.77 10.91 16.41
N THR A 441 -26.58 12.15 15.93
CA THR A 441 -27.29 13.34 16.44
C THR A 441 -28.38 13.83 15.49
N GLY A 442 -29.58 14.11 16.01
CA GLY A 442 -30.62 14.82 15.26
C GLY A 442 -31.17 14.06 14.04
N ASN A 443 -30.85 12.77 13.90
CA ASN A 443 -31.33 11.95 12.79
C ASN A 443 -32.81 11.59 12.98
N GLN A 444 -33.59 11.34 11.92
CA GLN A 444 -34.99 10.90 12.09
C GLN A 444 -35.05 9.58 12.86
N TYR A 445 -34.23 8.63 12.44
CA TYR A 445 -33.91 7.40 13.15
C TYR A 445 -32.41 7.38 13.40
N GLY A 446 -32.00 7.12 14.65
CA GLY A 446 -30.57 6.91 14.94
C GLY A 446 -30.05 5.70 14.21
N ILE A 447 -30.56 4.51 14.54
CA ILE A 447 -30.29 3.26 13.84
C ILE A 447 -31.61 2.64 13.37
N PHE A 448 -31.66 2.18 12.13
CA PHE A 448 -32.82 1.49 11.57
C PHE A 448 -32.37 0.15 10.99
N ALA A 449 -32.90 -0.95 11.51
CA ALA A 449 -32.60 -2.30 11.05
C ALA A 449 -33.84 -2.94 10.43
N THR A 450 -33.71 -3.52 9.24
CA THR A 450 -34.81 -4.19 8.55
C THR A 450 -34.34 -5.29 7.61
N SER A 451 -35.15 -6.35 7.49
CA SER A 451 -35.00 -7.40 6.48
C SER A 451 -35.88 -7.16 5.23
N ASN A 452 -36.61 -6.05 5.17
CA ASN A 452 -37.51 -5.75 4.06
C ASN A 452 -36.71 -5.30 2.82
N ASP A 453 -36.63 -6.16 1.80
CA ASP A 453 -36.10 -5.81 0.48
C ASP A 453 -37.25 -5.81 -0.55
N PRO A 454 -37.82 -4.64 -0.88
CA PRO A 454 -38.91 -4.55 -1.85
C PRO A 454 -38.45 -4.73 -3.30
N GLN A 455 -37.13 -4.77 -3.58
CA GLN A 455 -36.59 -4.76 -4.94
C GLN A 455 -36.21 -6.16 -5.44
N PHE A 456 -35.74 -7.07 -4.59
CA PHE A 456 -35.11 -8.32 -5.07
C PHE A 456 -35.73 -9.65 -4.59
N ALA A 457 -36.42 -9.71 -3.44
CA ALA A 457 -37.30 -10.78 -2.93
C ALA A 457 -37.54 -10.58 -1.42
N ALA A 458 -38.36 -11.43 -0.78
CA ALA A 458 -38.41 -11.48 0.68
C ALA A 458 -37.00 -11.68 1.26
N GLY A 459 -36.50 -10.70 2.02
CA GLY A 459 -35.15 -10.71 2.57
C GLY A 459 -34.92 -11.87 3.53
N SER A 460 -33.65 -12.13 3.87
CA SER A 460 -33.26 -13.22 4.77
C SER A 460 -33.21 -12.75 6.23
N ALA A 461 -33.14 -13.72 7.15
CA ALA A 461 -33.07 -13.42 8.58
C ALA A 461 -31.82 -12.56 8.87
N SER A 462 -32.02 -11.38 9.44
CA SER A 462 -30.97 -10.38 9.66
C SER A 462 -30.55 -10.30 11.12
N ASN A 463 -29.24 -10.22 11.37
CA ASN A 463 -28.68 -10.04 12.71
C ASN A 463 -27.48 -9.08 12.70
N SER A 464 -27.43 -8.12 13.61
CA SER A 464 -26.31 -7.18 13.75
C SER A 464 -26.04 -6.84 15.21
N THR A 465 -24.80 -6.47 15.53
CA THR A 465 -24.40 -6.09 16.89
C THR A 465 -24.16 -4.59 16.99
N ILE A 466 -24.75 -3.96 18.00
CA ILE A 466 -24.58 -2.54 18.33
C ILE A 466 -23.94 -2.43 19.73
N SER A 467 -22.88 -1.64 19.85
CA SER A 467 -22.13 -1.48 21.11
C SER A 467 -21.55 -0.07 21.25
N ARG A 468 -21.60 0.54 22.45
CA ARG A 468 -21.05 1.87 22.75
C ARG A 468 -21.51 3.04 21.83
N VAL A 469 -22.62 2.91 21.11
CA VAL A 469 -23.12 3.99 20.23
C VAL A 469 -23.88 5.01 21.06
N ASN A 470 -23.70 6.31 20.78
CA ASN A 470 -24.46 7.39 21.40
C ASN A 470 -25.49 7.98 20.43
N VAL A 471 -26.76 7.69 20.61
CA VAL A 471 -27.87 8.24 19.82
C VAL A 471 -28.46 9.42 20.58
N VAL A 472 -28.55 10.58 19.93
CA VAL A 472 -28.91 11.85 20.58
C VAL A 472 -29.98 12.57 19.78
N ASN A 473 -31.10 12.88 20.43
CA ASN A 473 -32.20 13.69 19.90
C ASN A 473 -32.73 13.22 18.54
N SER A 474 -32.93 11.90 18.39
CA SER A 474 -33.57 11.39 17.18
C SER A 474 -35.02 11.90 17.07
N ILE A 475 -35.45 12.27 15.86
CA ILE A 475 -36.74 12.96 15.66
C ILE A 475 -37.93 11.98 15.74
N THR A 476 -37.74 10.71 15.38
CA THR A 476 -38.80 9.69 15.40
C THR A 476 -38.49 8.54 16.37
N ALA A 477 -37.30 7.96 16.32
CA ALA A 477 -36.87 6.95 17.29
C ALA A 477 -35.35 6.84 17.35
N GLY A 478 -34.81 6.48 18.50
CA GLY A 478 -33.38 6.23 18.66
C GLY A 478 -32.93 5.01 17.84
N ILE A 479 -33.47 3.84 18.16
CA ILE A 479 -33.21 2.58 17.43
C ILE A 479 -34.54 1.95 17.03
N THR A 480 -34.66 1.53 15.77
CA THR A 480 -35.82 0.80 15.26
C THR A 480 -35.39 -0.52 14.65
N ILE A 481 -36.08 -1.60 15.00
CA ILE A 481 -36.04 -2.91 14.34
C ILE A 481 -37.38 -3.10 13.65
N ASP A 482 -37.40 -3.09 12.33
CA ASP A 482 -38.63 -3.10 11.53
C ASP A 482 -38.76 -4.34 10.67
N ASN A 483 -39.87 -5.04 10.87
CA ASN A 483 -40.38 -6.11 10.03
C ASN A 483 -41.92 -6.07 9.94
N ALA A 484 -42.50 -4.86 9.84
CA ALA A 484 -43.96 -4.66 9.75
C ALA A 484 -44.63 -5.45 8.61
N SER A 485 -43.88 -5.73 7.53
CA SER A 485 -44.38 -6.42 6.35
C SER A 485 -44.30 -7.96 6.43
N ASN A 486 -43.97 -8.53 7.61
CA ASN A 486 -43.89 -9.97 7.87
C ASN A 486 -42.91 -10.74 6.96
N PHE A 487 -41.73 -10.17 6.70
CA PHE A 487 -40.62 -10.85 6.03
C PHE A 487 -39.80 -11.68 7.05
N ALA A 488 -38.61 -12.14 6.66
CA ALA A 488 -37.74 -12.92 7.54
C ALA A 488 -37.36 -12.16 8.82
N ALA A 489 -36.99 -12.91 9.86
CA ALA A 489 -36.72 -12.34 11.18
C ALA A 489 -35.63 -11.25 11.14
N THR A 490 -35.84 -10.15 11.86
CA THR A 490 -34.82 -9.10 12.05
C THR A 490 -34.46 -9.03 13.53
N SER A 491 -33.18 -9.13 13.84
CA SER A 491 -32.67 -9.15 15.22
C SER A 491 -31.48 -8.22 15.40
N LEU A 492 -31.35 -7.64 16.60
CA LEU A 492 -30.17 -6.87 17.00
C LEU A 492 -29.65 -7.36 18.35
N VAL A 493 -28.33 -7.39 18.50
CA VAL A 493 -27.66 -7.51 19.79
C VAL A 493 -27.30 -6.10 20.27
N LEU A 494 -27.80 -5.69 21.45
CA LEU A 494 -27.42 -4.42 22.10
C LEU A 494 -26.48 -4.72 23.28
N THR A 495 -25.24 -4.22 23.21
CA THR A 495 -24.17 -4.52 24.17
C THR A 495 -23.37 -3.27 24.57
N ASP A 496 -22.53 -3.42 25.59
CA ASP A 496 -21.50 -2.47 26.04
C ASP A 496 -21.94 -0.99 26.06
N SER A 497 -22.96 -0.63 26.85
CA SER A 497 -23.24 0.78 27.18
C SER A 497 -23.64 1.67 26.00
N THR A 498 -24.46 1.18 25.08
CA THR A 498 -25.16 2.03 24.10
C THR A 498 -26.06 3.04 24.81
N ILE A 499 -26.02 4.32 24.42
CA ILE A 499 -26.80 5.41 25.03
C ILE A 499 -27.79 5.93 23.99
N ILE A 500 -29.07 6.06 24.38
CA ILE A 500 -30.14 6.60 23.57
C ILE A 500 -30.77 7.74 24.37
N SER A 501 -30.54 8.97 23.94
CA SER A 501 -30.87 10.18 24.69
C SER A 501 -31.77 11.14 23.90
N GLY A 502 -32.77 11.71 24.57
CA GLY A 502 -33.73 12.63 23.94
C GLY A 502 -34.63 11.98 22.89
N GLY A 503 -35.36 12.81 22.14
CA GLY A 503 -36.31 12.36 21.12
C GLY A 503 -37.62 11.78 21.69
N PRO A 504 -38.56 11.35 20.84
CA PRO A 504 -39.85 10.84 21.32
C PRO A 504 -39.81 9.36 21.72
N LYS A 505 -38.97 8.54 21.09
CA LYS A 505 -38.92 7.09 21.32
C LYS A 505 -37.48 6.59 21.44
N GLY A 506 -37.23 5.66 22.35
CA GLY A 506 -35.92 5.04 22.55
C GLY A 506 -35.66 3.88 21.58
N LEU A 507 -36.11 2.68 21.94
CA LEU A 507 -36.06 1.47 21.12
C LEU A 507 -37.46 1.09 20.63
N VAL A 508 -37.61 0.77 19.34
CA VAL A 508 -38.88 0.36 18.74
C VAL A 508 -38.71 -0.96 18.00
N LEU A 509 -39.55 -1.96 18.30
CA LEU A 509 -39.60 -3.24 17.58
C LEU A 509 -40.96 -3.38 16.89
N THR A 510 -40.96 -3.49 15.57
CA THR A 510 -42.18 -3.53 14.75
C THR A 510 -42.31 -4.84 13.98
N GLY A 511 -43.39 -5.60 14.20
CA GLY A 511 -43.69 -6.86 13.51
C GLY A 511 -43.30 -8.11 14.31
N ALA A 512 -43.99 -9.23 14.04
CA ALA A 512 -43.97 -10.41 14.90
C ALA A 512 -42.61 -11.12 14.97
N ASN A 513 -41.79 -11.00 13.91
CA ASN A 513 -40.47 -11.64 13.84
C ASN A 513 -39.32 -10.64 14.11
N THR A 514 -39.55 -9.63 14.98
CA THR A 514 -38.49 -8.73 15.47
C THR A 514 -38.05 -9.11 16.87
N THR A 515 -36.75 -9.13 17.14
CA THR A 515 -36.21 -9.56 18.44
C THR A 515 -34.94 -8.80 18.83
N ILE A 516 -34.66 -8.73 20.14
CA ILE A 516 -33.31 -8.51 20.63
C ILE A 516 -32.65 -9.88 20.78
N ALA A 517 -31.57 -10.11 20.03
CA ALA A 517 -30.84 -11.36 20.06
C ALA A 517 -30.19 -11.56 21.44
N GLY A 518 -30.41 -12.75 22.03
CA GLY A 518 -30.07 -13.03 23.43
C GLY A 518 -31.09 -12.50 24.45
N GLY A 519 -32.13 -11.81 24.00
CA GLY A 519 -33.29 -11.42 24.81
C GLY A 519 -32.99 -10.44 25.93
N THR A 520 -31.82 -9.80 25.99
CA THR A 520 -31.42 -8.96 27.14
C THR A 520 -30.92 -7.58 26.68
N LEU A 521 -31.37 -6.52 27.34
CA LEU A 521 -30.86 -5.17 27.19
C LEU A 521 -29.67 -4.95 28.14
N ASN A 522 -28.45 -5.21 27.67
CA ASN A 522 -27.25 -5.19 28.50
C ASN A 522 -26.63 -3.78 28.62
N ASN A 523 -26.81 -3.13 29.77
CA ASN A 523 -26.29 -1.79 30.08
C ASN A 523 -26.69 -0.70 29.06
N THR A 524 -27.71 -0.92 28.25
CA THR A 524 -28.27 0.10 27.36
C THR A 524 -28.92 1.20 28.19
N THR A 525 -28.59 2.46 27.89
CA THR A 525 -29.12 3.62 28.60
C THR A 525 -30.18 4.33 27.77
N PHE A 526 -31.35 4.53 28.34
CA PHE A 526 -32.44 5.34 27.79
C PHE A 526 -32.65 6.55 28.70
N THR A 527 -32.56 7.76 28.18
CA THR A 527 -32.71 8.98 28.99
C THR A 527 -33.33 10.13 28.22
N GLY A 528 -34.27 10.85 28.84
CA GLY A 528 -34.84 12.08 28.26
C GLY A 528 -35.83 11.87 27.10
N GLN A 529 -36.31 10.64 26.84
CA GLN A 529 -37.37 10.42 25.86
C GLN A 529 -38.70 11.03 26.30
N THR A 530 -39.35 11.79 25.41
CA THR A 530 -40.66 12.41 25.71
C THR A 530 -41.80 11.38 25.70
N GLY A 531 -41.74 10.38 24.82
CA GLY A 531 -42.64 9.22 24.79
C GLY A 531 -42.05 8.00 25.48
N ASN A 532 -42.08 6.84 24.82
CA ASN A 532 -41.66 5.54 25.38
C ASN A 532 -40.14 5.34 25.31
N TYR A 533 -39.57 4.69 26.33
CA TYR A 533 -38.20 4.19 26.28
C TYR A 533 -38.07 2.95 25.39
N VAL A 534 -39.04 2.03 25.49
CA VAL A 534 -39.11 0.84 24.62
C VAL A 534 -40.55 0.64 24.17
N GLU A 535 -40.74 0.37 22.89
CA GLU A 535 -42.05 0.22 22.27
C GLU A 535 -42.10 -1.05 21.40
N LEU A 536 -43.02 -1.96 21.73
CA LEU A 536 -43.34 -3.12 20.92
C LEU A 536 -44.59 -2.83 20.08
N ILE A 537 -44.50 -3.03 18.76
CA ILE A 537 -45.59 -2.83 17.81
C ILE A 537 -45.79 -4.12 17.03
N ASN A 538 -46.83 -4.89 17.33
CA ASN A 538 -47.05 -6.23 16.77
C ASN A 538 -45.86 -7.20 16.94
N SER A 539 -44.94 -6.91 17.87
CA SER A 539 -43.80 -7.76 18.18
C SER A 539 -44.12 -8.63 19.40
N THR A 540 -43.82 -9.92 19.30
CA THR A 540 -44.16 -10.93 20.32
C THR A 540 -42.96 -11.42 21.12
N GLY A 541 -41.74 -10.94 20.80
CA GLY A 541 -40.51 -11.33 21.48
C GLY A 541 -40.41 -10.74 22.88
N ASP A 542 -40.18 -11.60 23.87
CA ASP A 542 -39.90 -11.18 25.24
C ASP A 542 -38.47 -10.64 25.38
N MET A 543 -38.26 -9.66 26.25
CA MET A 543 -36.96 -9.03 26.52
C MET A 543 -36.76 -8.79 28.02
N ASP A 544 -35.54 -9.03 28.53
CA ASP A 544 -35.09 -8.66 29.86
C ASP A 544 -34.49 -7.24 29.86
N GLY A 545 -35.16 -6.32 30.53
CA GLY A 545 -34.74 -4.92 30.71
C GLY A 545 -34.02 -4.66 32.03
N GLY A 546 -33.76 -5.67 32.87
CA GLY A 546 -33.24 -5.50 34.23
C GLY A 546 -31.89 -4.79 34.32
N ASN A 547 -31.00 -5.08 33.38
CA ASN A 547 -29.67 -4.48 33.29
C ASN A 547 -29.63 -3.16 32.52
N ALA A 548 -30.75 -2.71 31.93
CA ALA A 548 -30.83 -1.43 31.25
C ALA A 548 -30.88 -0.26 32.26
N VAL A 549 -30.37 0.88 31.84
CA VAL A 549 -30.43 2.15 32.58
C VAL A 549 -31.58 2.97 32.01
N PHE A 550 -32.51 3.39 32.85
CA PHE A 550 -33.59 4.30 32.47
C PHE A 550 -33.47 5.58 33.29
N GLY A 551 -33.36 6.72 32.60
CA GLY A 551 -32.98 8.00 33.20
C GLY A 551 -31.55 7.93 33.74
N THR A 552 -31.40 7.87 35.07
CA THR A 552 -30.11 7.86 35.77
C THR A 552 -29.85 6.57 36.57
N LYS A 553 -30.78 5.61 36.54
CA LYS A 553 -30.71 4.39 37.36
C LYS A 553 -30.88 3.12 36.52
N LYS A 554 -30.17 2.06 36.90
CA LYS A 554 -30.44 0.70 36.39
C LYS A 554 -31.80 0.23 36.87
N ALA A 555 -32.56 -0.47 36.03
CA ALA A 555 -33.90 -0.96 36.40
C ALA A 555 -33.88 -1.83 37.65
N LEU A 556 -32.86 -2.68 37.83
CA LEU A 556 -32.68 -3.48 39.05
C LEU A 556 -32.51 -2.62 40.31
N ALA A 557 -31.87 -1.46 40.24
CA ALA A 557 -31.61 -0.58 41.39
C ALA A 557 -32.75 0.40 41.70
N MET A 558 -33.86 0.34 40.95
CA MET A 558 -35.01 1.23 41.15
C MET A 558 -35.86 0.84 42.35
N THR A 559 -36.42 1.83 43.02
CA THR A 559 -37.47 1.64 44.04
C THR A 559 -38.80 1.21 43.39
N GLN A 560 -39.77 0.80 44.21
CA GLN A 560 -41.12 0.44 43.74
C GLN A 560 -41.79 1.58 42.94
N VAL A 561 -41.75 2.80 43.48
CA VAL A 561 -42.37 3.99 42.88
C VAL A 561 -41.72 4.30 41.52
N GLU A 562 -40.40 4.18 41.44
CA GLU A 562 -39.65 4.40 40.19
C GLU A 562 -39.97 3.35 39.13
N ARG A 563 -40.13 2.08 39.50
CA ARG A 563 -40.53 1.02 38.55
C ARG A 563 -41.95 1.21 38.03
N VAL A 564 -42.88 1.62 38.88
CA VAL A 564 -44.25 1.96 38.44
C VAL A 564 -44.24 3.14 37.46
N ALA A 565 -43.41 4.15 37.71
CA ALA A 565 -43.26 5.28 36.78
C ALA A 565 -42.58 4.87 35.46
N LEU A 566 -41.63 3.92 35.52
CA LEU A 566 -40.98 3.35 34.33
C LEU A 566 -41.96 2.54 33.48
N GLU A 567 -42.89 1.80 34.10
CA GLU A 567 -43.89 1.01 33.37
C GLU A 567 -44.70 1.88 32.39
N ALA A 568 -45.06 3.10 32.78
CA ALA A 568 -45.76 4.05 31.90
C ALA A 568 -44.93 4.56 30.71
N LYS A 569 -43.63 4.19 30.64
CA LYS A 569 -42.69 4.51 29.56
C LYS A 569 -42.33 3.26 28.73
N LEU A 570 -42.94 2.12 29.00
CA LEU A 570 -42.81 0.88 28.22
C LEU A 570 -44.15 0.61 27.54
N LEU A 571 -44.15 0.26 26.25
CA LEU A 571 -45.35 -0.25 25.56
C LEU A 571 -45.15 -1.73 25.27
N HIS A 572 -45.82 -2.60 26.02
CA HIS A 572 -45.62 -4.05 25.97
C HIS A 572 -46.88 -4.84 26.39
N LYS A 573 -46.74 -6.14 26.65
CA LYS A 573 -47.86 -7.06 26.95
C LYS A 573 -48.89 -6.58 27.99
N PRO A 574 -48.49 -5.87 29.07
CA PRO A 574 -49.43 -5.30 30.03
C PRO A 574 -50.35 -4.24 29.43
N ASP A 575 -49.87 -3.44 28.48
CA ASP A 575 -50.69 -2.44 27.77
C ASP A 575 -51.49 -3.07 26.63
N ASN A 576 -50.92 -4.10 26.00
CA ASN A 576 -51.55 -4.83 24.91
C ASN A 576 -51.15 -6.32 24.93
N SER A 577 -52.12 -7.17 25.28
CA SER A 577 -51.94 -8.61 25.44
C SER A 577 -51.39 -9.38 24.23
N SER A 578 -51.43 -8.79 23.02
CA SER A 578 -50.87 -9.40 21.80
C SER A 578 -49.36 -9.21 21.64
N LEU A 579 -48.74 -8.36 22.46
CA LEU A 579 -47.30 -8.05 22.42
C LEU A 579 -46.48 -8.99 23.32
N GLY A 580 -45.15 -8.98 23.10
CA GLY A 580 -44.15 -9.58 24.00
C GLY A 580 -44.01 -8.80 25.31
N LYS A 581 -43.29 -9.37 26.27
CA LYS A 581 -43.05 -8.78 27.60
C LYS A 581 -41.71 -8.08 27.66
N ILE A 582 -41.65 -6.96 28.38
CA ILE A 582 -40.40 -6.34 28.81
C ILE A 582 -40.26 -6.60 30.30
N CYS A 583 -39.47 -7.61 30.65
CA CYS A 583 -39.31 -8.05 32.02
C CYS A 583 -38.29 -7.21 32.77
N LEU A 584 -38.75 -6.61 33.87
CA LEU A 584 -37.92 -6.00 34.89
C LEU A 584 -37.83 -7.00 36.05
N PRO A 585 -36.68 -7.66 36.27
CA PRO A 585 -36.56 -8.71 37.27
C PRO A 585 -37.00 -8.20 38.65
N SER A 586 -37.83 -8.99 39.32
CA SER A 586 -38.34 -8.63 40.65
C SER A 586 -37.22 -8.78 41.68
N MET A 587 -37.05 -7.79 42.54
CA MET A 587 -36.18 -7.91 43.71
C MET A 587 -37.01 -8.23 44.94
N ALA A 588 -36.47 -9.04 45.86
CA ALA A 588 -37.14 -9.23 47.13
C ALA A 588 -36.14 -9.46 48.27
N THR A 589 -36.52 -8.98 49.44
CA THR A 589 -35.89 -9.35 50.71
C THR A 589 -36.80 -10.30 51.47
N PHE A 590 -36.22 -11.26 52.17
CA PHE A 590 -36.97 -12.26 52.93
C PHE A 590 -36.57 -12.25 54.40
N ALA A 591 -37.53 -12.05 55.29
CA ALA A 591 -37.27 -11.84 56.71
C ALA A 591 -38.33 -12.50 57.61
N ILE A 592 -37.99 -12.67 58.88
CA ILE A 592 -38.96 -12.98 59.94
C ILE A 592 -39.64 -11.68 60.33
N LYS A 593 -40.98 -11.68 60.45
CA LYS A 593 -41.74 -10.49 60.81
C LYS A 593 -41.30 -9.98 62.19
N SER A 594 -41.09 -8.68 62.31
CA SER A 594 -40.76 -8.04 63.58
C SER A 594 -41.80 -8.41 64.65
N GLY A 595 -41.34 -8.95 65.79
CA GLY A 595 -42.19 -9.43 66.89
C GLY A 595 -42.55 -10.93 66.86
N SER A 596 -42.19 -11.67 65.81
CA SER A 596 -42.33 -13.13 65.76
C SER A 596 -41.05 -13.84 66.23
N PRO A 597 -41.15 -14.97 66.97
CA PRO A 597 -39.99 -15.67 67.49
C PRO A 597 -39.19 -16.33 66.36
N SER A 598 -37.89 -16.07 66.28
CA SER A 598 -36.99 -16.74 65.33
C SER A 598 -36.52 -18.11 65.81
N THR A 599 -36.80 -18.46 67.07
CA THR A 599 -36.36 -19.69 67.75
C THR A 599 -37.41 -20.14 68.78
N TYR A 600 -37.80 -21.43 68.77
CA TYR A 600 -38.82 -21.97 69.70
C TYR A 600 -38.68 -23.51 69.90
N CYS A 601 -39.17 -24.08 71.02
CA CYS A 601 -39.12 -25.53 71.27
C CYS A 601 -40.16 -26.32 70.45
N ASN A 602 -39.85 -27.57 70.06
CA ASN A 602 -40.69 -28.42 69.21
C ASN A 602 -42.19 -28.38 69.64
N GLY A 603 -43.04 -27.72 68.82
CA GLY A 603 -44.46 -27.42 69.12
C GLY A 603 -44.91 -25.96 68.89
N GLY A 604 -44.01 -25.01 68.62
CA GLY A 604 -44.33 -23.59 68.33
C GLY A 604 -44.49 -23.22 66.84
N SER A 605 -44.74 -21.93 66.53
CA SER A 605 -44.87 -21.37 65.17
C SER A 605 -44.25 -19.97 65.04
N THR A 606 -43.96 -19.53 63.81
CA THR A 606 -43.44 -18.18 63.50
C THR A 606 -44.04 -17.59 62.21
N ILE A 607 -43.87 -16.28 61.99
CA ILE A 607 -44.37 -15.57 60.81
C ILE A 607 -43.21 -15.00 59.99
N LEU A 608 -43.17 -15.33 58.70
CA LEU A 608 -42.24 -14.81 57.70
C LEU A 608 -42.91 -13.71 56.87
N VAL A 609 -42.12 -12.80 56.32
CA VAL A 609 -42.55 -11.74 55.41
C VAL A 609 -41.54 -11.61 54.28
N ALA A 610 -42.03 -11.56 53.03
CA ALA A 610 -41.25 -11.17 51.86
C ALA A 610 -41.62 -9.74 51.45
N THR A 611 -40.62 -8.89 51.27
CA THR A 611 -40.82 -7.56 50.68
C THR A 611 -40.37 -7.62 49.23
N ILE A 612 -41.32 -7.68 48.31
CA ILE A 612 -41.11 -7.74 46.87
C ILE A 612 -41.17 -6.32 46.29
N ILE A 613 -40.21 -6.01 45.42
CA ILE A 613 -40.17 -4.82 44.57
C ILE A 613 -40.30 -5.28 43.12
N SER A 614 -41.47 -5.03 42.51
CA SER A 614 -41.83 -5.42 41.14
C SER A 614 -42.54 -4.27 40.42
N ALA A 615 -42.59 -4.24 39.10
CA ALA A 615 -43.35 -3.20 38.39
C ALA A 615 -44.86 -3.32 38.63
N THR A 616 -45.35 -4.56 38.74
CA THR A 616 -46.77 -4.88 38.99
C THR A 616 -46.92 -5.91 40.11
N GLY A 617 -47.91 -5.71 40.98
CA GLY A 617 -48.31 -6.65 42.03
C GLY A 617 -49.83 -6.88 42.01
N PRO A 618 -50.35 -7.94 42.64
CA PRO A 618 -49.66 -8.93 43.48
C PRO A 618 -48.85 -9.98 42.67
N SER A 619 -47.82 -10.57 43.28
CA SER A 619 -46.89 -11.51 42.64
C SER A 619 -47.15 -12.96 43.08
N THR A 620 -46.72 -13.95 42.30
CA THR A 620 -46.58 -15.33 42.76
C THR A 620 -45.20 -15.54 43.36
N LEU A 621 -45.14 -15.90 44.65
CA LEU A 621 -43.90 -16.18 45.38
C LEU A 621 -43.74 -17.70 45.54
N ILE A 622 -42.59 -18.24 45.13
CA ILE A 622 -42.18 -19.60 45.48
C ILE A 622 -41.01 -19.51 46.46
N TYR A 623 -41.18 -20.10 47.64
CA TYR A 623 -40.12 -20.23 48.64
C TYR A 623 -39.92 -21.70 49.02
N THR A 624 -38.74 -22.06 49.51
CA THR A 624 -38.42 -23.41 49.98
C THR A 624 -38.07 -23.38 51.45
N ASP A 625 -38.30 -24.48 52.18
CA ASP A 625 -37.80 -24.73 53.54
C ASP A 625 -36.45 -25.50 53.55
N GLY A 626 -35.82 -25.64 52.39
CA GLY A 626 -34.61 -26.43 52.16
C GLY A 626 -34.89 -27.87 51.71
N THR A 627 -36.15 -28.33 51.78
CA THR A 627 -36.58 -29.68 51.35
C THR A 627 -37.82 -29.69 50.47
N THR A 628 -38.76 -28.77 50.67
CA THR A 628 -40.04 -28.67 49.95
C THR A 628 -40.23 -27.23 49.47
N GLN A 629 -40.78 -27.05 48.26
CA GLN A 629 -41.14 -25.74 47.72
C GLN A 629 -42.62 -25.47 47.92
N THR A 630 -42.97 -24.25 48.33
CA THR A 630 -44.35 -23.80 48.55
C THR A 630 -44.63 -22.59 47.67
N THR A 631 -45.76 -22.63 46.95
CA THR A 631 -46.21 -21.57 46.05
C THR A 631 -47.30 -20.74 46.73
N VAL A 632 -47.09 -19.42 46.81
CA VAL A 632 -48.07 -18.45 47.28
C VAL A 632 -48.52 -17.59 46.11
N ASN A 633 -49.73 -17.83 45.63
CA ASN A 633 -50.34 -17.04 44.54
C ASN A 633 -50.90 -15.73 45.09
N ASN A 634 -50.89 -14.67 44.28
CA ASN A 634 -51.39 -13.33 44.64
C ASN A 634 -50.78 -12.77 45.95
N TYR A 635 -49.51 -13.03 46.19
CA TYR A 635 -48.78 -12.49 47.33
C TYR A 635 -48.67 -10.96 47.22
N ILE A 636 -49.17 -10.28 48.26
CA ILE A 636 -49.01 -8.84 48.44
C ILE A 636 -47.70 -8.62 49.22
N SER A 637 -46.81 -7.79 48.70
CA SER A 637 -45.54 -7.45 49.34
C SER A 637 -45.75 -7.03 50.80
N GLY A 638 -45.11 -7.73 51.74
CA GLY A 638 -45.28 -7.49 53.17
C GLY A 638 -46.31 -8.38 53.90
N ALA A 639 -47.07 -9.22 53.18
CA ALA A 639 -48.08 -10.09 53.80
C ALA A 639 -47.49 -11.25 54.61
N ASP A 640 -48.21 -11.68 55.64
CA ASP A 640 -47.78 -12.70 56.60
C ASP A 640 -47.77 -14.11 55.99
N ILE A 641 -46.67 -14.83 56.17
CA ILE A 641 -46.51 -16.24 55.82
C ILE A 641 -46.26 -17.01 57.12
N THR A 642 -47.28 -17.69 57.65
CA THR A 642 -47.14 -18.46 58.90
C THR A 642 -46.52 -19.83 58.62
N VAL A 643 -45.47 -20.19 59.37
CA VAL A 643 -44.80 -21.50 59.27
C VAL A 643 -44.65 -22.14 60.66
N SER A 644 -44.82 -23.46 60.74
CA SER A 644 -44.72 -24.24 61.98
C SER A 644 -43.85 -25.48 61.81
N PRO A 645 -42.56 -25.34 61.43
CA PRO A 645 -41.68 -26.50 61.28
C PRO A 645 -41.48 -27.25 62.62
N THR A 646 -41.31 -28.57 62.55
CA THR A 646 -41.06 -29.49 63.70
C THR A 646 -39.56 -29.78 63.92
N THR A 647 -38.71 -29.34 62.98
CA THR A 647 -37.24 -29.38 63.05
C THR A 647 -36.71 -28.06 62.51
N THR A 648 -35.47 -27.68 62.83
CA THR A 648 -34.89 -26.44 62.30
C THR A 648 -34.88 -26.46 60.77
N LYS A 649 -35.49 -25.45 60.15
CA LYS A 649 -35.60 -25.32 58.69
C LYS A 649 -34.99 -24.00 58.22
N LYS A 650 -34.41 -24.02 57.01
CA LYS A 650 -33.88 -22.83 56.35
C LYS A 650 -34.79 -22.45 55.20
N TYR A 651 -35.42 -21.30 55.30
CA TYR A 651 -36.26 -20.80 54.25
C TYR A 651 -35.50 -19.86 53.31
N SER A 652 -35.77 -19.96 52.02
CA SER A 652 -35.24 -19.04 51.00
C SER A 652 -36.23 -18.90 49.85
N ILE A 653 -36.16 -17.77 49.15
CA ILE A 653 -36.95 -17.55 47.94
C ILE A 653 -36.32 -18.38 46.80
N VAL A 654 -37.17 -19.05 46.02
CA VAL A 654 -36.78 -19.84 44.84
C VAL A 654 -37.07 -19.04 43.58
N SER A 655 -38.28 -18.49 43.47
CA SER A 655 -38.66 -17.67 42.33
C SER A 655 -39.78 -16.70 42.67
N ILE A 656 -39.79 -15.57 41.98
CA ILE A 656 -40.90 -14.61 42.01
C ILE A 656 -41.39 -14.43 40.58
N SER A 657 -42.69 -14.51 40.38
CA SER A 657 -43.34 -14.15 39.12
C SER A 657 -44.31 -13.01 39.36
N ASP A 658 -44.21 -11.92 38.64
CA ASP A 658 -45.22 -10.85 38.74
C ASP A 658 -46.55 -11.22 38.06
N ALA A 659 -47.56 -10.36 38.21
CA ALA A 659 -48.88 -10.55 37.61
C ALA A 659 -48.85 -10.59 36.07
N ASN A 660 -47.78 -10.05 35.47
CA ASN A 660 -47.56 -10.03 34.02
C ASN A 660 -46.80 -11.29 33.54
N GLY A 661 -46.40 -12.17 34.47
CA GLY A 661 -45.71 -13.42 34.23
C GLY A 661 -44.24 -13.25 33.86
N CYS A 662 -43.60 -12.15 34.27
CA CYS A 662 -42.14 -12.04 34.30
C CYS A 662 -41.64 -12.72 35.57
N SER A 663 -40.78 -13.72 35.39
CA SER A 663 -40.27 -14.54 36.50
C SER A 663 -38.78 -14.36 36.69
N THR A 664 -38.34 -14.36 37.95
CA THR A 664 -36.94 -14.23 38.35
C THR A 664 -36.60 -15.37 39.30
N THR A 665 -35.53 -16.11 39.02
CA THR A 665 -35.06 -17.27 39.80
C THR A 665 -33.70 -17.05 40.46
N THR A 666 -33.08 -15.89 40.21
CA THR A 666 -31.72 -15.55 40.67
C THR A 666 -31.74 -14.17 41.34
N GLY A 667 -30.76 -13.88 42.20
CA GLY A 667 -30.66 -12.60 42.93
C GLY A 667 -31.24 -12.62 44.35
N PHE A 668 -31.84 -13.73 44.79
CA PHE A 668 -32.26 -13.93 46.19
C PHE A 668 -31.12 -14.56 46.99
N THR A 669 -30.43 -13.77 47.80
CA THR A 669 -29.32 -14.26 48.64
C THR A 669 -29.71 -14.42 50.11
N ASP A 670 -30.86 -13.87 50.50
CA ASP A 670 -31.37 -13.98 51.85
C ASP A 670 -31.85 -15.41 52.12
N THR A 671 -31.23 -16.05 53.11
CA THR A 671 -31.70 -17.30 53.70
C THR A 671 -32.03 -17.03 55.17
N LEU A 672 -33.23 -17.42 55.59
CA LEU A 672 -33.67 -17.23 56.96
C LEU A 672 -33.80 -18.58 57.65
N THR A 673 -33.21 -18.70 58.84
CA THR A 673 -33.26 -19.94 59.61
C THR A 673 -34.34 -19.80 60.68
N VAL A 674 -35.37 -20.64 60.61
CA VAL A 674 -36.34 -20.80 61.68
C VAL A 674 -35.87 -21.97 62.54
N THR A 675 -35.42 -21.65 63.75
CA THR A 675 -34.78 -22.63 64.64
C THR A 675 -35.83 -23.28 65.52
N VAL A 676 -35.98 -24.60 65.38
CA VAL A 676 -36.85 -25.41 66.24
C VAL A 676 -35.96 -26.21 67.17
N ASN A 677 -36.17 -26.05 68.48
CA ASN A 677 -35.32 -26.59 69.51
C ASN A 677 -35.84 -27.98 69.94
N PRO A 678 -35.08 -29.06 69.70
CA PRO A 678 -35.43 -30.39 70.21
C PRO A 678 -35.16 -30.49 71.72
N ILE A 679 -35.90 -31.34 72.44
CA ILE A 679 -35.56 -31.72 73.82
C ILE A 679 -34.35 -32.70 73.78
N PRO A 680 -33.30 -32.58 74.63
CA PRO A 680 -31.99 -33.20 74.34
C PRO A 680 -31.73 -34.56 75.00
N THR A 681 -30.87 -35.37 74.38
CA THR A 681 -30.44 -36.71 74.84
C THR A 681 -29.10 -36.69 75.61
N LYS A 682 -28.75 -37.79 76.31
CA LYS A 682 -27.53 -37.93 77.14
C LYS A 682 -26.22 -37.83 76.30
N PRO A 683 -25.18 -37.09 76.75
CA PRO A 683 -23.94 -36.85 75.98
C PRO A 683 -22.87 -37.96 76.07
N THR A 684 -22.04 -38.14 75.03
CA THR A 684 -20.86 -39.05 74.95
C THR A 684 -19.63 -38.34 74.38
N ILE A 685 -18.40 -38.52 74.89
CA ILE A 685 -17.23 -37.75 74.38
C ILE A 685 -16.51 -38.46 73.25
N THR A 686 -16.30 -37.76 72.15
CA THR A 686 -15.53 -38.22 70.99
C THR A 686 -14.57 -37.12 70.54
N PRO A 687 -13.31 -37.45 70.18
CA PRO A 687 -12.66 -38.76 70.33
C PRO A 687 -12.21 -39.03 71.77
N MET A 688 -12.10 -40.30 72.15
CA MET A 688 -11.71 -40.68 73.51
C MET A 688 -10.19 -40.54 73.75
N ALA A 689 -9.38 -40.59 72.69
CA ALA A 689 -7.96 -40.25 72.68
C ALA A 689 -7.60 -39.58 71.35
N ILE A 690 -6.85 -38.47 71.37
CA ILE A 690 -6.46 -37.75 70.15
C ILE A 690 -5.13 -37.01 70.30
N ALA A 691 -4.34 -36.98 69.22
CA ALA A 691 -3.14 -36.18 69.09
C ALA A 691 -3.41 -34.95 68.19
N ILE A 692 -2.85 -33.79 68.54
CA ILE A 692 -3.05 -32.49 67.87
C ILE A 692 -1.75 -31.73 67.69
N CYS A 693 -1.77 -30.62 66.96
CA CYS A 693 -0.58 -29.84 66.65
C CYS A 693 -0.39 -28.64 67.58
N GLN A 694 0.85 -28.18 67.77
CA GLN A 694 1.20 -27.10 68.70
C GLN A 694 0.64 -25.77 68.23
N GLY A 695 -0.17 -25.12 69.07
CA GLY A 695 -0.91 -23.91 68.69
C GLY A 695 -2.25 -24.23 68.02
N SER A 696 -2.43 -25.47 67.55
CA SER A 696 -3.75 -26.03 67.31
C SER A 696 -4.36 -26.54 68.62
N SER A 697 -5.65 -26.71 68.57
CA SER A 697 -6.45 -27.21 69.67
C SER A 697 -7.42 -28.22 69.08
N THR A 698 -7.55 -29.41 69.68
CA THR A 698 -8.67 -30.28 69.31
C THR A 698 -9.84 -29.94 70.19
N THR A 699 -10.99 -30.17 69.62
CA THR A 699 -12.23 -30.10 70.33
C THR A 699 -12.59 -31.51 70.79
N LEU A 700 -12.51 -31.78 72.08
CA LEU A 700 -13.19 -32.94 72.63
C LEU A 700 -14.67 -32.64 72.58
N THR A 701 -15.46 -33.47 71.92
CA THR A 701 -16.87 -33.16 71.63
C THR A 701 -17.75 -34.11 72.39
N ALA A 702 -18.62 -33.58 73.23
CA ALA A 702 -19.72 -34.35 73.74
C ALA A 702 -20.67 -34.64 72.57
N SER A 703 -21.39 -35.75 72.61
CA SER A 703 -22.52 -35.92 71.73
C SER A 703 -23.50 -34.81 72.02
N ALA A 704 -24.05 -34.31 70.93
CA ALA A 704 -24.64 -33.00 70.92
C ALA A 704 -25.76 -32.91 71.96
N CYS A 705 -25.76 -31.76 72.63
CA CYS A 705 -26.86 -31.19 73.38
C CYS A 705 -27.46 -30.11 72.51
N PRO A 706 -28.24 -30.49 71.50
CA PRO A 706 -28.34 -29.72 70.25
C PRO A 706 -29.02 -28.33 70.32
N GLY A 707 -28.47 -27.36 71.08
CA GLY A 707 -29.00 -26.00 71.31
C GLY A 707 -28.78 -25.47 72.74
N GLY A 708 -27.79 -26.00 73.45
CA GLY A 708 -27.76 -26.01 74.90
C GLY A 708 -26.40 -26.03 75.54
N THR A 709 -26.32 -25.48 76.74
CA THR A 709 -25.17 -25.48 77.60
C THR A 709 -24.82 -26.89 78.08
N LEU A 710 -23.94 -27.53 77.30
CA LEU A 710 -23.12 -28.63 77.78
C LEU A 710 -22.10 -28.11 78.82
N SER A 711 -21.78 -28.85 79.88
CA SER A 711 -20.93 -28.44 81.00
C SER A 711 -19.90 -29.52 81.34
N TRP A 712 -18.62 -29.16 81.34
CA TRP A 712 -17.44 -30.02 81.38
C TRP A 712 -16.62 -29.88 82.68
N THR A 713 -15.73 -30.83 82.94
CA THR A 713 -14.75 -30.78 84.05
C THR A 713 -13.82 -29.55 83.95
N GLY A 714 -13.59 -28.87 85.07
CA GLY A 714 -12.77 -27.64 85.14
C GLY A 714 -13.56 -26.34 84.97
N GLY A 715 -14.90 -26.38 84.97
CA GLY A 715 -15.77 -25.20 84.84
C GLY A 715 -15.99 -24.75 83.40
N LEU A 716 -15.58 -25.56 82.43
CA LEU A 716 -15.72 -25.29 80.99
C LEU A 716 -17.14 -25.68 80.53
N THR A 717 -17.71 -24.99 79.56
CA THR A 717 -19.07 -25.24 79.04
C THR A 717 -19.07 -25.16 77.51
N GLY A 718 -20.11 -25.67 76.84
CA GLY A 718 -20.20 -25.80 75.38
C GLY A 718 -20.31 -27.26 74.95
N THR A 719 -20.70 -27.54 73.70
CA THR A 719 -20.91 -28.93 73.25
C THR A 719 -19.64 -29.75 73.11
N SER A 720 -18.54 -29.05 73.22
CA SER A 720 -17.23 -29.50 72.86
C SER A 720 -16.28 -28.48 73.51
N ILE A 721 -15.18 -28.96 74.08
CA ILE A 721 -14.17 -28.09 74.68
C ILE A 721 -12.91 -28.12 73.86
N ILE A 722 -12.36 -26.94 73.68
CA ILE A 722 -11.16 -26.72 72.89
C ILE A 722 -9.96 -26.81 73.83
N VAL A 723 -9.11 -27.79 73.58
CA VAL A 723 -7.98 -28.12 74.45
C VAL A 723 -6.72 -28.17 73.60
N SER A 724 -5.71 -27.42 74.02
CA SER A 724 -4.47 -27.15 73.27
C SER A 724 -3.20 -27.57 74.02
N THR A 725 -3.39 -28.25 75.15
CA THR A 725 -2.32 -28.73 76.03
C THR A 725 -2.61 -30.18 76.40
N THR A 726 -1.56 -31.00 76.54
CA THR A 726 -1.69 -32.43 76.84
C THR A 726 -2.41 -32.67 78.19
N SER A 727 -3.67 -33.20 78.20
CA SER A 727 -4.56 -33.34 79.40
C SER A 727 -5.82 -34.25 79.20
N SER A 728 -6.76 -34.36 80.17
CA SER A 728 -7.96 -35.28 80.19
C SER A 728 -9.32 -34.70 80.72
N TYR A 729 -10.53 -35.10 80.20
CA TYR A 729 -11.85 -34.39 80.38
C TYR A 729 -13.21 -35.21 80.37
N LYS A 730 -14.36 -34.65 80.90
CA LYS A 730 -15.80 -35.19 80.95
C LYS A 730 -16.94 -34.11 80.73
N VAL A 731 -18.25 -34.42 80.43
CA VAL A 731 -19.38 -33.42 80.11
C VAL A 731 -20.91 -33.80 80.30
N ALA A 732 -21.85 -32.84 80.52
CA ALA A 732 -23.35 -32.95 80.66
C ALA A 732 -24.21 -31.84 79.98
N CYS A 733 -25.49 -31.98 79.56
CA CYS A 733 -26.19 -31.10 78.55
C CYS A 733 -27.45 -30.29 78.99
N THR A 734 -27.61 -28.99 78.62
CA THR A 734 -28.81 -28.11 78.91
C THR A 734 -29.31 -27.20 77.77
N GLN A 735 -30.47 -27.36 77.14
CA GLN A 735 -30.79 -26.79 75.80
C GLN A 735 -32.02 -25.89 75.54
N LEU A 736 -31.80 -24.64 75.08
CA LEU A 736 -32.82 -23.61 74.76
C LEU A 736 -33.96 -23.58 75.78
N ASP A 737 -33.54 -23.49 77.05
CA ASP A 737 -34.34 -23.60 78.27
C ASP A 737 -34.88 -25.03 78.61
N CYS A 738 -34.26 -26.13 78.11
CA CYS A 738 -34.65 -27.56 78.33
C CYS A 738 -33.44 -28.58 78.49
N THR A 739 -33.26 -29.36 79.58
CA THR A 739 -31.97 -30.07 79.99
C THR A 739 -31.87 -31.64 79.97
N SER A 740 -30.64 -32.26 79.91
CA SER A 740 -30.27 -33.73 79.87
C SER A 740 -29.06 -34.20 80.80
N ASP A 741 -28.64 -35.50 80.81
CA ASP A 741 -27.62 -36.21 81.70
C ASP A 741 -26.08 -36.03 81.36
N SER A 742 -25.07 -36.70 82.03
CA SER A 742 -23.55 -36.57 81.85
C SER A 742 -22.75 -37.79 81.26
N SER A 743 -21.47 -37.63 80.79
CA SER A 743 -20.63 -38.57 79.97
C SER A 743 -19.35 -39.24 80.60
N ASP A 744 -18.64 -40.12 79.83
CA ASP A 744 -17.33 -40.81 80.14
C ASP A 744 -16.03 -39.98 79.83
N VAL A 745 -14.78 -40.44 80.17
CA VAL A 745 -13.47 -39.68 80.12
C VAL A 745 -12.70 -39.75 78.78
N ALA A 746 -12.11 -38.62 78.32
CA ALA A 746 -11.23 -38.55 77.13
C ALA A 746 -9.85 -37.86 77.37
N THR A 747 -8.80 -38.17 76.55
CA THR A 747 -7.39 -37.67 76.68
C THR A 747 -6.80 -37.04 75.40
N VAL A 748 -5.94 -36.00 75.52
CA VAL A 748 -5.33 -35.26 74.39
C VAL A 748 -3.79 -35.13 74.51
N THR A 749 -3.04 -35.24 73.40
CA THR A 749 -1.56 -35.05 73.30
C THR A 749 -1.17 -34.04 72.20
N VAL A 750 -0.19 -33.16 72.42
CA VAL A 750 0.18 -32.08 71.47
C VAL A 750 1.57 -32.28 70.83
N ASN A 751 1.61 -32.43 69.50
CA ASN A 751 2.78 -32.56 68.62
C ASN A 751 3.22 -31.19 68.08
N PRO A 752 4.53 -30.90 67.91
CA PRO A 752 5.00 -29.62 67.35
C PRO A 752 4.58 -29.39 65.88
N ILE A 753 4.29 -28.14 65.49
CA ILE A 753 4.02 -27.78 64.09
C ILE A 753 5.34 -27.75 63.29
N PRO A 754 5.42 -28.42 62.12
CA PRO A 754 6.59 -28.33 61.25
C PRO A 754 6.81 -26.91 60.71
N VAL A 755 8.07 -26.52 60.54
CA VAL A 755 8.44 -25.18 60.03
C VAL A 755 7.84 -24.95 58.63
N LYS A 756 7.29 -23.75 58.40
CA LYS A 756 6.74 -23.31 57.10
C LYS A 756 7.77 -23.59 55.98
N PRO A 757 7.46 -24.42 54.99
CA PRO A 757 8.37 -24.70 53.88
C PRO A 757 8.46 -23.49 52.94
N THR A 758 9.65 -23.28 52.37
CA THR A 758 9.88 -22.28 51.31
C THR A 758 10.00 -22.97 49.96
N ILE A 759 9.34 -22.41 48.93
CA ILE A 759 9.49 -22.87 47.55
C ILE A 759 10.59 -22.06 46.89
N THR A 760 11.59 -22.74 46.34
CA THR A 760 12.59 -22.17 45.44
C THR A 760 12.32 -22.69 44.03
N PRO A 761 11.74 -21.87 43.13
CA PRO A 761 11.58 -22.24 41.73
C PRO A 761 12.93 -22.18 41.01
N ALA A 762 13.20 -23.14 40.13
CA ALA A 762 14.35 -23.07 39.21
C ALA A 762 14.17 -21.92 38.19
N SER A 763 12.93 -21.65 37.78
CA SER A 763 12.52 -20.45 37.05
C SER A 763 11.08 -20.06 37.40
N VAL A 764 10.81 -18.76 37.53
CA VAL A 764 9.48 -18.18 37.77
C VAL A 764 8.69 -17.87 36.49
N SER A 765 9.34 -17.97 35.33
CA SER A 765 8.71 -17.73 34.02
C SER A 765 9.17 -18.79 33.02
N ILE A 766 8.22 -19.36 32.29
CA ILE A 766 8.43 -20.40 31.30
C ILE A 766 7.59 -20.14 30.06
N CYS A 767 7.91 -20.83 28.96
CA CYS A 767 7.13 -20.81 27.73
C CYS A 767 6.07 -21.90 27.74
N VAL A 768 4.96 -21.69 27.04
CA VAL A 768 3.94 -22.73 26.86
C VAL A 768 4.56 -24.04 26.35
N GLY A 769 4.24 -25.16 27.00
CA GLY A 769 4.81 -26.48 26.70
C GLY A 769 6.16 -26.79 27.37
N SER A 770 6.82 -25.82 28.00
CA SER A 770 8.02 -26.05 28.82
C SER A 770 7.69 -26.44 30.26
N SER A 771 8.66 -26.97 30.99
CA SER A 771 8.50 -27.29 32.41
C SER A 771 9.53 -26.57 33.27
N THR A 772 9.19 -26.35 34.54
CA THR A 772 10.13 -25.84 35.56
C THR A 772 10.07 -26.75 36.78
N THR A 773 11.18 -26.86 37.50
CA THR A 773 11.27 -27.62 38.74
C THR A 773 11.09 -26.69 39.93
N LEU A 774 10.20 -27.07 40.84
CA LEU A 774 9.97 -26.39 42.11
C LEU A 774 10.58 -27.25 43.22
N THR A 775 11.52 -26.68 43.97
CA THR A 775 12.14 -27.36 45.12
C THR A 775 11.61 -26.76 46.41
N ALA A 776 11.17 -27.60 47.33
CA ALA A 776 10.78 -27.18 48.67
C ALA A 776 11.92 -27.46 49.66
N SER A 777 12.05 -26.61 50.67
CA SER A 777 12.93 -26.87 51.82
C SER A 777 12.58 -28.20 52.50
N ALA A 778 13.59 -28.87 53.08
CA ALA A 778 13.43 -30.18 53.70
C ALA A 778 12.36 -30.19 54.81
N CYS A 779 11.46 -31.17 54.75
CA CYS A 779 10.42 -31.45 55.74
C CYS A 779 10.89 -32.63 56.58
N GLY A 780 11.64 -32.38 57.68
CA GLY A 780 12.46 -33.36 58.40
C GLY A 780 11.77 -34.66 58.83
N GLY A 781 11.65 -35.63 57.93
CA GLY A 781 10.96 -36.91 58.13
C GLY A 781 9.45 -36.88 57.85
N GLY A 782 8.89 -35.77 57.35
CA GLY A 782 7.47 -35.61 56.97
C GLY A 782 7.25 -35.59 55.46
N THR A 783 5.99 -35.43 55.04
CA THR A 783 5.55 -35.45 53.64
C THR A 783 5.27 -34.04 53.13
N LEU A 784 5.88 -33.66 52.00
CA LEU A 784 5.60 -32.40 51.31
C LEU A 784 4.44 -32.57 50.33
N ASN A 785 3.40 -31.74 50.48
CA ASN A 785 2.17 -31.78 49.70
C ASN A 785 2.03 -30.51 48.86
N TRP A 786 2.07 -30.65 47.54
CA TRP A 786 2.03 -29.52 46.59
C TRP A 786 0.64 -29.31 46.00
N THR A 787 0.42 -28.12 45.45
CA THR A 787 -0.79 -27.78 44.69
C THR A 787 -1.00 -28.75 43.52
N GLY A 788 -2.21 -29.32 43.40
CA GLY A 788 -2.55 -30.32 42.38
C GLY A 788 -2.27 -31.77 42.78
N GLY A 789 -1.94 -32.05 44.04
CA GLY A 789 -1.80 -33.40 44.57
C GLY A 789 -0.42 -34.06 44.35
N LEU A 790 0.58 -33.29 43.93
CA LEU A 790 1.96 -33.77 43.76
C LEU A 790 2.67 -33.84 45.12
N THR A 791 3.62 -34.77 45.27
CA THR A 791 4.41 -34.97 46.49
C THR A 791 5.90 -35.10 46.20
N GLY A 792 6.75 -34.80 47.17
CA GLY A 792 8.22 -34.88 47.07
C GLY A 792 8.94 -33.56 47.35
N THR A 793 10.25 -33.60 47.57
CA THR A 793 11.08 -32.41 47.82
C THR A 793 11.31 -31.56 46.58
N SER A 794 11.19 -32.16 45.40
CA SER A 794 11.32 -31.51 44.10
C SER A 794 10.25 -32.05 43.17
N ILE A 795 9.47 -31.17 42.54
CA ILE A 795 8.45 -31.52 41.56
C ILE A 795 8.69 -30.78 40.24
N THR A 796 8.39 -31.42 39.11
CA THR A 796 8.44 -30.78 37.79
C THR A 796 7.02 -30.49 37.32
N VAL A 797 6.77 -29.25 36.91
CA VAL A 797 5.44 -28.78 36.51
C VAL A 797 5.47 -28.18 35.10
N ASN A 798 4.47 -28.50 34.28
CA ASN A 798 4.28 -27.99 32.91
C ASN A 798 2.85 -27.41 32.76
N PRO A 799 2.56 -26.24 33.36
CA PRO A 799 1.26 -25.61 33.23
C PRO A 799 1.05 -25.04 31.81
N ALA A 800 -0.16 -25.21 31.26
CA ALA A 800 -0.55 -24.65 29.95
C ALA A 800 -0.84 -23.13 30.01
N GLU A 801 -1.19 -22.61 31.19
CA GLU A 801 -1.49 -21.19 31.45
C GLU A 801 -0.84 -20.76 32.78
N THR A 802 -0.69 -19.45 33.02
CA THR A 802 -0.09 -18.91 34.25
C THR A 802 -0.78 -19.45 35.50
N LYS A 803 -0.01 -20.10 36.38
CA LYS A 803 -0.55 -20.84 37.53
C LYS A 803 0.28 -20.63 38.80
N GLY A 804 -0.41 -20.46 39.93
CA GLY A 804 0.21 -20.39 41.25
C GLY A 804 0.43 -21.77 41.88
N TYR A 805 1.59 -21.96 42.51
CA TYR A 805 1.94 -23.16 43.26
C TYR A 805 2.24 -22.81 44.73
N LYS A 806 1.75 -23.68 45.60
CA LYS A 806 1.95 -23.68 47.04
C LYS A 806 2.34 -25.09 47.50
N VAL A 807 3.07 -25.17 48.61
CA VAL A 807 3.43 -26.43 49.27
C VAL A 807 3.18 -26.31 50.77
N THR A 808 2.80 -27.42 51.38
CA THR A 808 2.73 -27.60 52.83
C THR A 808 3.57 -28.81 53.24
N CYS A 809 4.09 -28.81 54.47
CA CYS A 809 4.82 -29.94 55.06
C CYS A 809 3.91 -30.57 56.12
N THR A 810 3.67 -31.88 56.03
CA THR A 810 2.84 -32.63 56.99
C THR A 810 3.70 -33.68 57.70
N GLN A 811 3.79 -33.59 59.02
CA GLN A 811 4.53 -34.54 59.87
C GLN A 811 3.73 -34.82 61.15
N LEU A 812 3.57 -36.11 61.51
CA LEU A 812 2.77 -36.53 62.68
C LEU A 812 1.35 -35.92 62.69
N ASP A 813 0.70 -35.95 61.53
CA ASP A 813 -0.62 -35.38 61.25
C ASP A 813 -0.71 -33.84 61.41
N CYS A 814 0.43 -33.17 61.59
CA CYS A 814 0.54 -31.72 61.69
C CYS A 814 1.07 -31.10 60.42
N THR A 815 0.29 -30.18 59.87
CA THR A 815 0.63 -29.48 58.63
C THR A 815 1.08 -28.07 58.95
N SER A 816 2.24 -27.68 58.40
CA SER A 816 2.75 -26.33 58.48
C SER A 816 1.81 -25.31 57.82
N ASP A 817 2.02 -24.03 58.08
CA ASP A 817 1.49 -22.98 57.19
C ASP A 817 1.89 -23.26 55.74
N SER A 818 0.99 -22.91 54.81
CA SER A 818 1.28 -22.98 53.40
C SER A 818 2.38 -22.00 53.05
N SER A 819 3.30 -22.41 52.18
CA SER A 819 4.25 -21.49 51.60
C SER A 819 3.54 -20.28 50.96
N ASP A 820 4.29 -19.20 50.75
CA ASP A 820 3.80 -18.11 49.91
C ASP A 820 3.55 -18.64 48.49
N VAL A 821 2.61 -18.01 47.76
CA VAL A 821 2.32 -18.42 46.38
C VAL A 821 3.54 -18.13 45.52
N VAL A 822 4.09 -19.15 44.88
CA VAL A 822 5.02 -18.98 43.78
C VAL A 822 4.24 -19.09 42.49
N THR A 823 4.03 -17.95 41.83
CA THR A 823 3.36 -17.88 40.53
C THR A 823 4.36 -18.21 39.43
N ILE A 824 4.03 -19.20 38.61
CA ILE A 824 4.77 -19.51 37.38
C ILE A 824 4.01 -18.89 36.22
N THR A 825 4.60 -17.84 35.63
CA THR A 825 4.05 -17.15 34.47
C THR A 825 4.36 -17.94 33.21
N VAL A 826 3.30 -18.33 32.48
CA VAL A 826 3.42 -19.02 31.19
C VAL A 826 3.29 -17.99 30.08
N ASN A 827 4.40 -17.72 29.39
CA ASN A 827 4.44 -16.81 28.26
C ASN A 827 4.07 -17.55 26.97
N PRO A 828 3.28 -16.94 26.08
CA PRO A 828 2.99 -17.53 24.78
C PRO A 828 4.27 -17.63 23.94
N ILE A 829 4.38 -18.71 23.15
CA ILE A 829 5.43 -18.82 22.13
C ILE A 829 5.10 -17.82 21.02
N PRO A 830 6.03 -16.92 20.62
CA PRO A 830 5.79 -15.99 19.53
C PRO A 830 5.54 -16.74 18.21
N VAL A 831 4.71 -16.16 17.35
CA VAL A 831 4.42 -16.73 16.02
C VAL A 831 5.73 -16.85 15.22
N LYS A 832 5.87 -17.96 14.48
CA LYS A 832 6.99 -18.21 13.55
C LYS A 832 7.21 -16.99 12.64
N PRO A 833 8.39 -16.34 12.67
CA PRO A 833 8.64 -15.13 11.88
C PRO A 833 8.73 -15.46 10.39
N VAL A 834 8.24 -14.53 9.57
CA VAL A 834 8.32 -14.59 8.11
C VAL A 834 9.41 -13.62 7.65
N ILE A 835 10.43 -14.15 6.96
CA ILE A 835 11.49 -13.35 6.33
C ILE A 835 10.97 -12.84 4.98
N THR A 836 11.14 -11.55 4.71
CA THR A 836 10.93 -10.94 3.40
C THR A 836 12.19 -10.24 2.91
N THR A 837 12.39 -10.25 1.59
CA THR A 837 13.46 -9.54 0.90
C THR A 837 12.97 -9.11 -0.48
N THR A 838 13.40 -7.94 -0.94
CA THR A 838 13.11 -7.44 -2.29
C THR A 838 14.01 -8.05 -3.36
N PHE A 839 15.15 -8.65 -2.97
CA PHE A 839 16.09 -9.31 -3.88
C PHE A 839 16.54 -10.66 -3.28
N ALA A 840 16.32 -11.77 -3.99
CA ALA A 840 16.77 -13.10 -3.55
C ALA A 840 18.08 -13.55 -4.25
N ASN A 841 18.51 -12.81 -5.26
CA ASN A 841 19.68 -13.13 -6.07
C ASN A 841 20.63 -11.92 -6.11
N ILE A 842 21.87 -12.11 -5.71
CA ILE A 842 22.92 -11.08 -5.70
C ILE A 842 24.21 -11.63 -6.32
N CYS A 843 25.13 -10.74 -6.70
CA CYS A 843 26.49 -11.12 -7.09
C CYS A 843 27.37 -11.30 -5.85
N ALA A 844 28.50 -12.01 -5.98
CA ALA A 844 29.44 -12.20 -4.88
C ALA A 844 29.84 -10.85 -4.27
N GLY A 845 29.68 -10.71 -2.95
CA GLY A 845 29.94 -9.47 -2.20
C GLY A 845 28.85 -8.40 -2.27
N GLY A 846 27.79 -8.61 -3.07
CA GLY A 846 26.63 -7.71 -3.11
C GLY A 846 25.82 -7.75 -1.81
N SER A 847 25.20 -6.63 -1.42
CA SER A 847 24.42 -6.55 -0.18
C SER A 847 22.92 -6.72 -0.41
N VAL A 848 22.25 -7.49 0.45
CA VAL A 848 20.78 -7.61 0.51
C VAL A 848 20.28 -7.35 1.92
N THR A 849 19.12 -6.69 2.04
CA THR A 849 18.46 -6.47 3.33
C THR A 849 17.34 -7.50 3.53
N LEU A 850 17.46 -8.31 4.58
CA LEU A 850 16.44 -9.26 5.02
C LEU A 850 15.65 -8.64 6.17
N THR A 851 14.33 -8.68 6.09
CA THR A 851 13.44 -8.06 7.10
C THR A 851 12.45 -9.09 7.64
N VAL A 852 12.13 -9.02 8.93
CA VAL A 852 11.05 -9.79 9.56
C VAL A 852 9.85 -8.89 9.78
N LEU A 853 8.70 -9.25 9.20
CA LEU A 853 7.50 -8.41 9.17
C LEU A 853 6.89 -8.15 10.54
N SER A 854 6.98 -9.12 11.47
CA SER A 854 6.44 -8.96 12.82
C SER A 854 7.14 -9.86 13.82
N CYS A 855 7.49 -9.27 14.97
CA CYS A 855 7.97 -9.95 16.17
C CYS A 855 7.53 -9.06 17.34
N GLY A 856 6.22 -9.12 17.67
CA GLY A 856 5.45 -8.09 18.40
C GLY A 856 6.06 -7.56 19.71
N GLY A 857 7.09 -6.72 19.61
CA GLY A 857 7.88 -6.20 20.74
C GLY A 857 9.04 -7.10 21.20
N GLY A 858 9.33 -8.20 20.50
CA GLY A 858 10.42 -9.13 20.80
C GLY A 858 11.74 -8.81 20.06
N THR A 859 12.78 -9.60 20.35
CA THR A 859 14.09 -9.51 19.68
C THR A 859 14.21 -10.58 18.61
N VAL A 860 14.55 -10.19 17.37
CA VAL A 860 14.80 -11.13 16.28
C VAL A 860 16.28 -11.49 16.26
N LYS A 861 16.59 -12.79 16.29
CA LYS A 861 17.93 -13.34 16.09
C LYS A 861 17.99 -14.10 14.76
N TRP A 862 19.07 -13.91 14.04
CA TRP A 862 19.29 -14.52 12.73
C TRP A 862 20.43 -15.54 12.77
N THR A 863 20.49 -16.41 11.77
CA THR A 863 21.65 -17.29 11.54
C THR A 863 22.94 -16.48 11.52
N GLY A 864 24.00 -16.98 12.19
CA GLY A 864 25.29 -16.30 12.26
C GLY A 864 25.43 -15.26 13.37
N GLY A 865 24.48 -15.19 14.31
CA GLY A 865 24.57 -14.33 15.51
C GLY A 865 24.14 -12.88 15.30
N LEU A 866 23.56 -12.55 14.15
CA LEU A 866 23.03 -11.22 13.85
C LEU A 866 21.69 -10.99 14.57
N SER A 867 21.34 -9.73 14.84
CA SER A 867 20.12 -9.35 15.55
C SER A 867 19.51 -8.05 15.02
N GLY A 868 18.19 -7.94 15.08
CA GLY A 868 17.44 -6.78 14.61
C GLY A 868 16.25 -7.18 13.74
N THR A 869 15.20 -6.36 13.65
CA THR A 869 14.04 -6.61 12.79
C THR A 869 14.37 -6.52 11.29
N SER A 870 15.52 -5.92 10.97
CA SER A 870 16.12 -5.89 9.64
C SER A 870 17.63 -6.08 9.76
N ILE A 871 18.22 -6.88 8.87
CA ILE A 871 19.68 -7.05 8.76
C ILE A 871 20.12 -6.87 7.30
N THR A 872 21.30 -6.30 7.09
CA THR A 872 21.95 -6.24 5.78
C THR A 872 23.11 -7.22 5.75
N VAL A 873 23.13 -8.10 4.75
CA VAL A 873 24.13 -9.17 4.60
C VAL A 873 24.77 -9.12 3.21
N SER A 874 26.07 -9.37 3.14
CA SER A 874 26.85 -9.38 1.89
C SER A 874 27.64 -10.68 1.71
N PRO A 875 26.97 -11.82 1.43
CA PRO A 875 27.65 -13.10 1.32
C PRO A 875 28.43 -13.26 -0.01
N GLU A 876 29.59 -13.92 0.06
CA GLU A 876 30.44 -14.26 -1.11
C GLU A 876 29.99 -15.53 -1.85
N ILE A 877 29.21 -16.39 -1.19
CA ILE A 877 28.63 -17.63 -1.73
C ILE A 877 27.18 -17.76 -1.28
N THR A 878 26.38 -18.56 -1.99
CA THR A 878 24.97 -18.79 -1.65
C THR A 878 24.85 -19.22 -0.20
N LYS A 879 24.11 -18.45 0.59
CA LYS A 879 23.92 -18.69 2.03
C LYS A 879 22.45 -18.65 2.38
N SER A 880 22.12 -19.48 3.36
CA SER A 880 20.77 -19.62 3.88
C SER A 880 20.65 -18.91 5.22
N TYR A 881 19.64 -18.07 5.34
CA TYR A 881 19.33 -17.34 6.56
C TYR A 881 18.01 -17.84 7.13
N LYS A 882 17.98 -17.94 8.45
CA LYS A 882 16.79 -18.18 9.23
C LYS A 882 16.72 -17.13 10.33
N ALA A 883 15.52 -16.82 10.77
CA ALA A 883 15.26 -15.92 11.86
C ALA A 883 14.41 -16.63 12.92
N ALA A 884 14.64 -16.32 14.18
CA ALA A 884 13.77 -16.70 15.28
C ALA A 884 13.45 -15.46 16.10
N CYS A 885 12.18 -15.31 16.47
CA CYS A 885 11.71 -14.22 17.32
C CYS A 885 11.77 -14.68 18.77
N THR A 886 12.40 -13.91 19.65
CA THR A 886 12.43 -14.17 21.08
C THR A 886 11.74 -13.05 21.84
N GLN A 887 10.64 -13.36 22.52
CA GLN A 887 9.88 -12.43 23.33
C GLN A 887 9.62 -13.05 24.71
N LEU A 888 9.85 -12.28 25.78
CA LEU A 888 9.68 -12.73 27.16
C LEU A 888 10.40 -14.07 27.45
N ASN A 889 11.65 -14.19 26.94
CA ASN A 889 12.49 -15.39 27.00
C ASN A 889 11.94 -16.65 26.28
N CYS A 890 10.89 -16.49 25.46
CA CYS A 890 10.34 -17.53 24.61
C CYS A 890 10.71 -17.33 23.17
N THR A 891 11.34 -18.34 22.59
CA THR A 891 11.78 -18.33 21.20
C THR A 891 10.76 -19.07 20.34
N SER A 892 10.32 -18.41 19.26
CA SER A 892 9.47 -19.01 18.24
C SER A 892 10.18 -20.18 17.55
N ASP A 893 9.41 -20.97 16.80
CA ASP A 893 10.02 -21.77 15.73
C ASP A 893 10.84 -20.89 14.79
N SER A 894 11.88 -21.48 14.23
CA SER A 894 12.67 -20.82 13.18
C SER A 894 11.79 -20.54 11.97
N SER A 895 11.99 -19.39 11.34
CA SER A 895 11.42 -19.07 10.03
C SER A 895 11.72 -20.17 9.02
N ASP A 896 10.96 -20.19 7.92
CA ASP A 896 11.39 -20.92 6.73
C ASP A 896 12.74 -20.39 6.23
N VAL A 897 13.46 -21.25 5.52
CA VAL A 897 14.81 -20.95 5.07
C VAL A 897 14.73 -19.90 3.97
N GLN A 898 15.26 -18.70 4.23
CA GLN A 898 15.48 -17.71 3.18
C GLN A 898 16.86 -17.93 2.57
N VAL A 899 16.91 -18.47 1.36
CA VAL A 899 18.15 -18.61 0.61
C VAL A 899 18.45 -17.27 -0.07
N VAL A 900 19.64 -16.73 0.16
CA VAL A 900 20.22 -15.66 -0.64
C VAL A 900 21.17 -16.33 -1.62
N THR A 901 20.74 -16.41 -2.87
CA THR A 901 21.51 -17.04 -3.94
C THR A 901 22.57 -16.06 -4.42
N VAL A 902 23.83 -16.44 -4.25
CA VAL A 902 24.95 -15.70 -4.81
C VAL A 902 25.24 -16.30 -6.18
N LYS A 903 25.02 -15.48 -7.21
CA LYS A 903 25.36 -15.83 -8.58
C LYS A 903 26.88 -15.73 -8.74
N PRO A 904 27.52 -16.74 -9.36
CA PRO A 904 28.95 -16.67 -9.63
C PRO A 904 29.24 -15.45 -10.49
N THR A 905 30.28 -14.71 -10.12
CA THR A 905 30.77 -13.61 -10.96
C THR A 905 31.59 -14.24 -12.08
N PRO A 906 31.28 -13.98 -13.37
CA PRO A 906 32.08 -14.52 -14.46
C PRO A 906 33.53 -14.03 -14.34
N THR A 907 34.48 -14.86 -14.77
CA THR A 907 35.89 -14.45 -14.83
C THR A 907 36.08 -13.31 -15.81
N ALA A 908 37.12 -12.49 -15.62
CA ALA A 908 37.47 -11.44 -16.57
C ALA A 908 37.57 -11.99 -18.00
N PRO A 909 37.14 -11.25 -19.03
CA PRO A 909 37.24 -11.71 -20.41
C PRO A 909 38.70 -11.91 -20.82
N ASP A 910 38.93 -12.93 -21.63
CA ASP A 910 40.19 -13.09 -22.32
C ASP A 910 40.18 -12.23 -23.59
N ILE A 911 41.21 -11.39 -23.74
CA ILE A 911 41.32 -10.47 -24.86
C ILE A 911 42.63 -10.75 -25.58
N THR A 912 42.51 -11.09 -26.85
CA THR A 912 43.65 -11.35 -27.74
C THR A 912 43.68 -10.32 -28.86
N ALA A 913 44.85 -10.14 -29.46
CA ALA A 913 45.03 -9.29 -30.63
C ALA A 913 45.78 -10.08 -31.70
N ASP A 914 45.38 -9.91 -32.96
CA ASP A 914 46.10 -10.48 -34.09
C ASP A 914 47.52 -9.90 -34.26
N ASN A 915 47.75 -8.69 -33.74
CA ASN A 915 49.05 -8.07 -33.63
C ASN A 915 49.11 -7.10 -32.43
N SER A 916 50.24 -7.04 -31.73
CA SER A 916 50.42 -6.23 -30.51
C SER A 916 50.84 -4.77 -30.77
N THR A 917 50.98 -4.40 -32.05
CA THR A 917 51.57 -3.13 -32.49
C THR A 917 50.88 -2.57 -33.74
N ILE A 918 50.58 -1.26 -33.77
CA ILE A 918 50.00 -0.57 -34.94
C ILE A 918 51.05 0.34 -35.63
N CYS A 919 51.33 0.13 -36.92
CA CYS A 919 52.11 1.05 -37.80
C CYS A 919 51.17 2.02 -38.55
N ASN A 920 51.69 3.16 -39.05
CA ASN A 920 50.88 4.18 -39.72
C ASN A 920 50.11 3.63 -40.95
N GLY A 921 48.78 3.71 -40.93
CA GLY A 921 47.88 3.19 -41.96
C GLY A 921 47.42 1.74 -41.80
N GLN A 922 47.83 1.03 -40.74
CA GLN A 922 47.39 -0.34 -40.44
C GLN A 922 46.33 -0.39 -39.33
N SER A 923 45.63 -1.53 -39.23
CA SER A 923 44.69 -1.84 -38.16
C SER A 923 45.08 -3.13 -37.43
N VAL A 924 44.60 -3.26 -36.19
CA VAL A 924 44.70 -4.48 -35.36
C VAL A 924 43.28 -4.97 -35.08
N ILE A 925 43.06 -6.28 -35.13
CA ILE A 925 41.81 -6.92 -34.74
C ILE A 925 41.97 -7.46 -33.33
N LEU A 926 41.18 -6.90 -32.41
CA LEU A 926 41.01 -7.45 -31.07
C LEU A 926 39.89 -8.49 -31.10
N THR A 927 40.13 -9.65 -30.50
CA THR A 927 39.13 -10.68 -30.27
C THR A 927 39.01 -10.93 -28.78
N GLY A 928 37.85 -10.58 -28.23
CA GLY A 928 37.52 -10.84 -26.84
C GLY A 928 36.57 -12.02 -26.69
N SER A 929 36.72 -12.78 -25.61
CA SER A 929 35.79 -13.86 -25.30
C SER A 929 35.56 -14.00 -23.80
N CYS A 930 34.38 -14.50 -23.46
CA CYS A 930 34.04 -14.87 -22.09
C CYS A 930 33.95 -16.39 -22.01
N ALA A 931 34.53 -16.99 -20.96
CA ALA A 931 34.36 -18.41 -20.69
C ALA A 931 32.88 -18.75 -20.47
N THR A 932 32.14 -17.87 -19.79
CA THR A 932 30.69 -17.93 -19.58
C THR A 932 30.10 -16.50 -19.60
N GLY A 933 28.83 -16.36 -20.00
CA GLY A 933 28.15 -15.07 -20.11
C GLY A 933 28.41 -14.29 -21.40
N THR A 934 27.98 -13.02 -21.41
CA THR A 934 28.02 -12.13 -22.58
C THR A 934 29.21 -11.17 -22.48
N PHE A 935 30.01 -11.11 -23.54
CA PHE A 935 31.16 -10.21 -23.66
C PHE A 935 30.74 -8.80 -24.08
N ALA A 936 31.33 -7.77 -23.47
CA ALA A 936 31.14 -6.38 -23.86
C ALA A 936 32.41 -5.53 -23.69
N TRP A 937 32.75 -4.74 -24.70
CA TRP A 937 33.82 -3.75 -24.62
C TRP A 937 33.42 -2.55 -23.75
N VAL A 938 34.32 -2.09 -22.87
CA VAL A 938 34.13 -0.86 -22.10
C VAL A 938 34.55 0.33 -22.98
N VAL A 939 33.59 1.14 -23.42
CA VAL A 939 33.85 2.25 -24.35
C VAL A 939 34.15 3.53 -23.57
N THR A 940 35.42 3.91 -23.50
CA THR A 940 35.84 5.24 -23.00
C THR A 940 36.05 6.21 -24.17
N GLY A 941 34.99 6.92 -24.55
CA GLY A 941 35.00 8.26 -25.16
C GLY A 941 36.07 8.67 -26.18
N THR A 942 36.52 7.81 -27.11
CA THR A 942 37.38 8.24 -28.23
C THR A 942 36.75 7.87 -29.57
N ALA A 943 36.60 8.86 -30.45
CA ALA A 943 36.05 8.71 -31.79
C ALA A 943 37.05 8.00 -32.71
N GLY A 944 36.65 6.86 -33.28
CA GLY A 944 37.46 6.09 -34.23
C GLY A 944 36.82 4.76 -34.62
N VAL A 945 35.96 4.83 -35.64
CA VAL A 945 35.49 3.77 -36.56
C VAL A 945 34.92 2.47 -35.96
N ILE A 946 33.63 2.25 -36.23
CA ILE A 946 32.95 0.94 -36.21
C ILE A 946 32.99 0.40 -37.64
N SER A 947 33.46 -0.83 -37.83
CA SER A 947 33.19 -1.61 -39.05
C SER A 947 32.82 -3.04 -38.67
N ASP A 948 31.77 -3.53 -39.32
CA ASP A 948 31.08 -4.81 -39.12
C ASP A 948 31.96 -6.00 -38.73
N GLY A 949 31.67 -6.54 -37.55
CA GLY A 949 32.10 -7.85 -37.07
C GLY A 949 31.21 -8.26 -35.87
N PRO A 950 31.07 -9.56 -35.55
CA PRO A 950 30.29 -9.99 -34.39
C PRO A 950 30.82 -9.31 -33.12
N ALA A 951 29.93 -8.97 -32.17
CA ALA A 951 30.15 -8.05 -31.03
C ALA A 951 31.43 -8.26 -30.17
N ASN A 952 32.08 -9.41 -30.33
CA ASN A 952 33.29 -9.83 -29.63
C ASN A 952 34.60 -9.42 -30.33
N ASN A 953 34.56 -9.17 -31.64
CA ASN A 953 35.71 -8.73 -32.43
C ASN A 953 35.65 -7.22 -32.69
N ARG A 954 36.78 -6.53 -32.54
CA ARG A 954 36.87 -5.07 -32.74
C ARG A 954 38.13 -4.70 -33.51
N ILE A 955 37.96 -3.97 -34.60
CA ILE A 955 39.08 -3.40 -35.37
C ILE A 955 39.46 -2.06 -34.75
N ILE A 956 40.74 -1.88 -34.46
CA ILE A 956 41.30 -0.65 -33.91
C ILE A 956 42.40 -0.12 -34.84
N THR A 957 42.49 1.20 -34.96
CA THR A 957 43.47 1.89 -35.82
C THR A 957 44.39 2.84 -35.04
N ALA A 958 44.23 2.89 -33.71
CA ALA A 958 45.03 3.69 -32.81
C ALA A 958 45.61 2.81 -31.69
N PRO A 959 46.84 3.08 -31.22
CA PRO A 959 47.39 2.42 -30.03
C PRO A 959 46.64 2.88 -28.78
N GLY A 960 46.53 2.01 -27.78
CA GLY A 960 45.77 2.28 -26.57
C GLY A 960 45.57 1.05 -25.71
N THR A 961 45.05 1.24 -24.50
CA THR A 961 44.59 0.13 -23.66
C THR A 961 43.10 -0.06 -23.86
N TYR A 962 42.73 -1.25 -24.33
CA TYR A 962 41.36 -1.63 -24.59
C TYR A 962 40.90 -2.57 -23.50
N THR A 963 39.69 -2.33 -23.01
CA THR A 963 39.17 -3.03 -21.84
C THR A 963 37.78 -3.58 -22.11
N ALA A 964 37.46 -4.71 -21.50
CA ALA A 964 36.17 -5.38 -21.65
C ALA A 964 35.73 -6.05 -20.35
N THR A 965 34.45 -6.38 -20.26
CA THR A 965 33.85 -7.12 -19.15
C THR A 965 32.97 -8.26 -19.67
N CYS A 966 32.82 -9.30 -18.87
CA CYS A 966 31.83 -10.36 -19.06
C CYS A 966 30.64 -10.12 -18.14
N THR A 967 29.42 -10.31 -18.64
CA THR A 967 28.20 -10.24 -17.83
C THR A 967 27.44 -11.55 -17.89
N GLU A 968 27.20 -12.16 -16.74
CA GLU A 968 26.44 -13.41 -16.62
C GLU A 968 25.40 -13.30 -15.50
N ASN A 969 24.14 -13.61 -15.81
CA ASN A 969 23.03 -13.58 -14.84
C ASN A 969 22.86 -12.24 -14.08
N GLY A 970 23.34 -11.13 -14.64
CA GLY A 970 23.32 -9.80 -14.02
C GLY A 970 24.57 -9.43 -13.21
N CYS A 971 25.58 -10.31 -13.15
CA CYS A 971 26.86 -10.07 -12.51
C CYS A 971 27.96 -9.76 -13.52
N VAL A 972 28.70 -8.68 -13.28
CA VAL A 972 29.75 -8.17 -14.19
C VAL A 972 31.11 -8.58 -13.65
N SER A 973 31.96 -9.15 -14.50
CA SER A 973 33.34 -9.52 -14.17
C SER A 973 34.18 -8.29 -13.82
N THR A 974 35.33 -8.53 -13.18
CA THR A 974 36.42 -7.55 -13.24
C THR A 974 36.84 -7.29 -14.69
N THR A 975 37.38 -6.11 -14.96
CA THR A 975 37.77 -5.68 -16.30
C THR A 975 38.99 -6.47 -16.80
N GLY A 976 38.86 -7.12 -17.96
CA GLY A 976 40.00 -7.62 -18.74
C GLY A 976 40.58 -6.50 -19.58
N SER A 977 41.89 -6.49 -19.80
CA SER A 977 42.56 -5.43 -20.56
C SER A 977 43.65 -5.97 -21.48
N ILE A 978 43.78 -5.38 -22.66
CA ILE A 978 44.92 -5.56 -23.56
C ILE A 978 45.48 -4.19 -23.97
N THR A 979 46.80 -4.04 -23.98
CA THR A 979 47.46 -2.81 -24.42
C THR A 979 48.09 -3.03 -25.78
N ILE A 980 47.71 -2.20 -26.76
CA ILE A 980 48.27 -2.20 -28.11
C ILE A 980 49.18 -1.00 -28.24
N THR A 981 50.42 -1.25 -28.64
CA THR A 981 51.49 -0.23 -28.64
C THR A 981 51.68 0.38 -30.03
N SER A 982 52.27 1.57 -30.08
CA SER A 982 52.72 2.16 -31.35
C SER A 982 54.09 1.59 -31.71
N GLY A 983 54.23 1.08 -32.93
CA GLY A 983 55.50 0.52 -33.42
C GLY A 983 56.32 1.53 -34.20
N SER A 984 57.64 1.56 -33.96
CA SER A 984 58.61 2.25 -34.83
C SER A 984 59.01 1.35 -36.00
N CYS A 985 58.12 1.24 -36.98
CA CYS A 985 58.33 0.42 -38.17
C CYS A 985 59.36 1.13 -39.09
N ARG A 986 60.58 0.56 -39.20
CA ARG A 986 61.68 1.13 -40.00
C ARG A 986 61.49 0.79 -41.48
N PHE A 987 61.53 1.79 -42.36
CA PHE A 987 61.41 1.63 -43.80
C PHE A 987 62.77 1.73 -44.49
N LEU A 988 63.01 0.81 -45.44
CA LEU A 988 64.11 0.90 -46.40
C LEU A 988 63.60 1.63 -47.64
N THR A 989 64.32 2.62 -48.16
CA THR A 989 63.97 3.28 -49.43
C THR A 989 65.12 3.17 -50.42
N ILE A 990 64.80 2.95 -51.71
CA ILE A 990 65.78 2.90 -52.80
C ILE A 990 65.60 4.13 -53.70
N SER A 991 66.69 4.84 -53.98
CA SER A 991 66.75 5.97 -54.89
C SER A 991 67.69 5.67 -56.08
N PRO A 992 67.29 5.97 -57.32
CA PRO A 992 66.02 6.56 -57.74
C PRO A 992 64.85 5.57 -57.57
N SER A 993 63.63 6.07 -57.33
CA SER A 993 62.44 5.24 -57.13
C SER A 993 61.84 4.66 -58.41
N ASN A 994 62.17 5.23 -59.58
CA ASN A 994 61.81 4.69 -60.91
C ASN A 994 62.98 4.83 -61.92
N PRO A 995 64.08 4.07 -61.73
CA PRO A 995 65.29 4.21 -62.52
C PRO A 995 65.11 3.63 -63.94
N GLY A 996 65.48 4.41 -64.96
CA GLY A 996 65.39 4.01 -66.36
C GLY A 996 66.70 4.20 -67.12
N VAL A 997 67.18 3.16 -67.82
CA VAL A 997 68.53 3.09 -68.42
C VAL A 997 68.45 2.51 -69.83
N CYS A 998 69.42 2.83 -70.70
CA CYS A 998 69.54 2.23 -72.03
C CYS A 998 70.22 0.85 -71.93
N PRO A 999 69.91 -0.13 -72.81
CA PRO A 999 70.42 -1.49 -72.68
C PRO A 999 71.95 -1.55 -72.43
N GLY A 1000 72.36 -2.10 -71.29
CA GLY A 1000 73.77 -2.31 -70.94
C GLY A 1000 74.53 -1.09 -70.38
N LYS A 1001 73.88 0.06 -70.16
CA LYS A 1001 74.48 1.20 -69.45
C LYS A 1001 74.30 1.06 -67.93
N SER A 1002 75.21 1.63 -67.15
CA SER A 1002 75.19 1.52 -65.69
C SER A 1002 74.34 2.58 -65.00
N ILE A 1003 73.61 2.21 -63.94
CA ILE A 1003 72.91 3.11 -63.02
C ILE A 1003 73.23 2.74 -61.57
N THR A 1004 73.37 3.73 -60.70
CA THR A 1004 73.61 3.52 -59.26
C THR A 1004 72.30 3.61 -58.48
N LEU A 1005 71.99 2.57 -57.71
CA LEU A 1005 70.87 2.49 -56.79
C LEU A 1005 71.40 2.67 -55.37
N THR A 1006 70.82 3.58 -54.60
CA THR A 1006 71.23 3.86 -53.22
C THR A 1006 70.08 3.60 -52.26
N THR A 1007 70.34 2.85 -51.20
CA THR A 1007 69.41 2.64 -50.08
C THR A 1007 69.64 3.65 -48.98
N SER A 1008 68.54 4.14 -48.40
CA SER A 1008 68.55 4.90 -47.14
C SER A 1008 67.57 4.27 -46.14
N GLY A 1009 67.83 4.45 -44.83
CA GLY A 1009 66.95 3.95 -43.76
C GLY A 1009 67.44 2.73 -42.97
N CYS A 1010 68.60 2.14 -43.29
CA CYS A 1010 69.20 1.03 -42.55
C CYS A 1010 70.27 1.51 -41.55
N ASN A 1011 69.83 2.20 -40.49
CA ASN A 1011 70.74 2.73 -39.47
C ASN A 1011 71.21 1.62 -38.51
N GLY A 1012 72.47 1.22 -38.65
CA GLY A 1012 73.15 0.24 -37.78
C GLY A 1012 73.10 -1.22 -38.24
N GLY A 1013 72.57 -1.50 -39.42
CA GLY A 1013 72.60 -2.83 -40.07
C GLY A 1013 73.33 -2.79 -41.41
N ASN A 1014 73.80 -3.94 -41.89
CA ASN A 1014 74.35 -4.11 -43.23
C ASN A 1014 73.25 -4.35 -44.26
N ILE A 1015 73.40 -3.77 -45.46
CA ILE A 1015 72.53 -3.99 -46.62
C ILE A 1015 73.11 -5.09 -47.52
N THR A 1016 72.26 -6.02 -47.92
CA THR A 1016 72.52 -7.03 -48.96
C THR A 1016 71.56 -6.86 -50.13
N TRP A 1017 72.05 -6.97 -51.36
CA TRP A 1017 71.25 -6.84 -52.57
C TRP A 1017 71.13 -8.16 -53.33
N ALA A 1018 69.96 -8.42 -53.94
CA ALA A 1018 69.67 -9.57 -54.79
C ALA A 1018 69.08 -9.10 -56.14
N GLY A 1019 69.47 -9.75 -57.25
CA GLY A 1019 69.04 -9.35 -58.61
C GLY A 1019 70.11 -9.43 -59.71
N GLY A 1020 71.21 -10.18 -59.52
CA GLY A 1020 72.21 -10.46 -60.57
C GLY A 1020 73.46 -9.57 -60.59
N ALA A 1021 73.67 -8.70 -59.58
CA ALA A 1021 74.92 -7.95 -59.38
C ALA A 1021 75.53 -8.28 -58.01
N THR A 1022 76.86 -8.37 -57.90
CA THR A 1022 77.58 -8.65 -56.64
C THR A 1022 78.28 -7.39 -56.11
N GLY A 1023 77.78 -6.84 -55.00
CA GLY A 1023 78.38 -5.74 -54.25
C GLY A 1023 77.71 -5.55 -52.89
N ALA A 1024 78.46 -5.11 -51.86
CA ALA A 1024 77.98 -4.93 -50.49
C ALA A 1024 78.05 -3.44 -50.07
N GLY A 1025 77.01 -2.94 -49.37
CA GLY A 1025 76.94 -1.55 -48.90
C GLY A 1025 75.59 -0.85 -49.18
N THR A 1026 75.45 0.40 -48.73
CA THR A 1026 74.22 1.20 -48.87
C THR A 1026 73.93 1.67 -50.30
N SER A 1027 74.73 1.29 -51.29
CA SER A 1027 74.48 1.53 -52.72
C SER A 1027 75.10 0.44 -53.60
N ILE A 1028 74.50 0.16 -54.75
CA ILE A 1028 75.02 -0.72 -55.81
C ILE A 1028 74.96 -0.04 -57.18
N THR A 1029 75.86 -0.39 -58.10
CA THR A 1029 75.80 0.03 -59.50
C THR A 1029 75.50 -1.17 -60.39
N VAL A 1030 74.47 -1.07 -61.23
CA VAL A 1030 73.93 -2.16 -62.05
C VAL A 1030 73.82 -1.74 -63.51
N SER A 1031 74.03 -2.67 -64.46
CA SER A 1031 73.98 -2.38 -65.90
C SER A 1031 73.09 -3.38 -66.67
N PRO A 1032 71.77 -3.37 -66.46
CA PRO A 1032 70.89 -4.39 -67.04
C PRO A 1032 70.67 -4.20 -68.55
N ASN A 1033 70.63 -5.30 -69.31
CA ASN A 1033 70.30 -5.30 -70.75
C ASN A 1033 68.79 -5.43 -71.03
N VAL A 1034 68.03 -5.89 -70.04
CA VAL A 1034 66.56 -6.00 -70.04
C VAL A 1034 66.04 -5.52 -68.70
N THR A 1035 64.79 -5.07 -68.64
CA THR A 1035 64.17 -4.62 -67.38
C THR A 1035 64.34 -5.66 -66.27
N THR A 1036 65.02 -5.27 -65.19
CA THR A 1036 65.41 -6.18 -64.09
C THR A 1036 65.07 -5.55 -62.75
N THR A 1037 64.50 -6.35 -61.85
CA THR A 1037 64.16 -5.91 -60.48
C THR A 1037 65.25 -6.29 -59.48
N TYR A 1038 65.68 -5.31 -58.70
CA TYR A 1038 66.68 -5.46 -57.64
C TYR A 1038 66.01 -5.32 -56.28
N LEU A 1039 66.38 -6.20 -55.34
CA LEU A 1039 65.87 -6.23 -53.96
C LEU A 1039 67.00 -5.91 -52.98
N ALA A 1040 66.84 -4.89 -52.15
CA ALA A 1040 67.69 -4.61 -51.00
C ALA A 1040 67.07 -5.13 -49.71
N MET A 1041 67.88 -5.78 -48.88
CA MET A 1041 67.50 -6.29 -47.56
C MET A 1041 68.46 -5.76 -46.50
N CYS A 1042 67.93 -5.25 -45.39
CA CYS A 1042 68.71 -4.79 -44.25
C CYS A 1042 68.77 -5.87 -43.17
N SER A 1043 69.96 -6.17 -42.67
CA SER A 1043 70.17 -7.19 -41.62
C SER A 1043 69.50 -6.86 -40.28
N SER A 1044 69.12 -5.60 -40.03
CA SER A 1044 68.31 -5.21 -38.87
C SER A 1044 66.80 -5.29 -39.11
N GLY A 1045 66.36 -5.90 -40.22
CA GLY A 1045 64.96 -6.01 -40.63
C GLY A 1045 64.53 -4.91 -41.61
N GLY A 1046 63.71 -5.29 -42.60
CA GLY A 1046 63.20 -4.42 -43.67
C GLY A 1046 63.79 -4.74 -45.06
N SER A 1047 62.95 -4.68 -46.09
CA SER A 1047 63.34 -4.88 -47.49
C SER A 1047 62.63 -3.91 -48.42
N ALA A 1048 63.31 -3.46 -49.48
CA ALA A 1048 62.72 -2.69 -50.55
C ALA A 1048 63.19 -3.21 -51.90
N ASN A 1049 62.35 -3.17 -52.92
CA ASN A 1049 62.74 -3.49 -54.29
C ASN A 1049 62.60 -2.27 -55.20
N VAL A 1050 63.35 -2.26 -56.29
CA VAL A 1050 63.21 -1.30 -57.38
C VAL A 1050 63.40 -2.00 -58.71
N THR A 1051 62.52 -1.73 -59.66
CA THR A 1051 62.65 -2.22 -61.03
C THR A 1051 63.38 -1.19 -61.87
N VAL A 1052 64.55 -1.58 -62.39
CA VAL A 1052 65.29 -0.78 -63.34
C VAL A 1052 64.75 -1.07 -64.73
N ASN A 1053 64.00 -0.12 -65.28
CA ASN A 1053 63.35 -0.25 -66.58
C ASN A 1053 64.36 0.02 -67.72
N VAL A 1054 64.48 -0.92 -68.65
CA VAL A 1054 65.33 -0.76 -69.84
C VAL A 1054 64.44 -0.37 -71.02
N ALA A 1055 64.84 0.65 -71.77
CA ALA A 1055 64.04 1.16 -72.89
C ALA A 1055 63.85 0.11 -74.01
N GLU A 1056 62.62 -0.01 -74.53
CA GLU A 1056 62.26 -0.93 -75.63
C GLU A 1056 62.41 -0.28 -77.01
N ASN A 1057 62.66 -1.08 -78.05
CA ASN A 1057 63.01 -0.55 -79.37
C ASN A 1057 61.86 0.22 -80.07
N ASN A 1058 60.59 -0.22 -79.97
CA ASN A 1058 59.41 0.38 -80.64
C ASN A 1058 58.16 0.37 -79.71
N VAL A 1059 57.26 1.37 -79.81
CA VAL A 1059 56.03 1.44 -78.96
C VAL A 1059 54.77 1.88 -79.75
N ALA A 1060 53.59 1.28 -79.47
CA ALA A 1060 52.29 1.62 -80.07
C ALA A 1060 51.26 2.11 -79.01
N VAL A 1061 50.49 3.17 -79.32
CA VAL A 1061 49.46 3.73 -78.42
C VAL A 1061 48.06 3.28 -78.86
N SER A 1062 47.34 2.53 -78.02
CA SER A 1062 46.07 1.88 -78.38
C SER A 1062 44.79 2.55 -77.86
N ASN A 1063 44.88 3.54 -76.97
CA ASN A 1063 43.73 4.17 -76.29
C ASN A 1063 43.62 5.66 -76.60
N ASN A 1064 42.39 6.22 -76.58
CA ASN A 1064 42.15 7.66 -76.77
C ASN A 1064 42.75 8.46 -75.60
N VAL A 1065 43.51 9.52 -75.89
CA VAL A 1065 44.06 10.45 -74.88
C VAL A 1065 43.31 11.78 -74.99
N SER A 1066 42.28 11.97 -74.17
CA SER A 1066 41.44 13.18 -74.22
C SER A 1066 41.74 14.22 -73.13
N THR A 1067 42.45 13.87 -72.04
CA THR A 1067 42.97 14.80 -71.02
C THR A 1067 44.05 14.11 -70.15
N GLY A 1068 45.28 14.68 -70.06
CA GLY A 1068 46.35 14.22 -69.14
C GLY A 1068 47.72 13.94 -69.80
N VAL A 1069 48.81 14.02 -69.00
CA VAL A 1069 50.21 13.81 -69.43
C VAL A 1069 50.56 12.31 -69.41
N ALA A 1070 51.03 11.75 -70.53
CA ALA A 1070 51.56 10.38 -70.61
C ALA A 1070 53.05 10.38 -70.98
N LEU A 1071 53.87 9.63 -70.23
CA LEU A 1071 55.31 9.45 -70.48
C LEU A 1071 55.57 8.06 -71.08
N VAL A 1072 56.12 8.00 -72.28
CA VAL A 1072 56.43 6.76 -73.00
C VAL A 1072 57.87 6.83 -73.52
N LYS A 1073 58.68 5.79 -73.30
CA LYS A 1073 60.11 5.76 -73.69
C LYS A 1073 60.35 4.67 -74.74
N ALA A 1074 60.74 5.06 -75.95
CA ALA A 1074 61.09 4.16 -77.06
C ALA A 1074 62.49 4.48 -77.58
N ALA A 1075 63.26 3.48 -78.02
CA ALA A 1075 64.60 3.70 -78.54
C ALA A 1075 64.61 4.17 -80.02
N GLN A 1076 63.56 3.89 -80.81
CA GLN A 1076 63.50 4.27 -82.24
C GLN A 1076 62.17 4.91 -82.73
N THR A 1077 60.99 4.27 -82.64
CA THR A 1077 59.73 4.78 -83.30
C THR A 1077 58.47 4.70 -82.43
N ILE A 1078 57.52 5.65 -82.64
CA ILE A 1078 56.17 5.72 -82.00
C ILE A 1078 55.06 5.85 -83.07
N THR A 1079 53.95 5.11 -82.96
CA THR A 1079 52.80 5.17 -83.91
C THR A 1079 51.44 5.27 -83.18
N SER A 1080 50.48 6.05 -83.72
CA SER A 1080 49.10 6.21 -83.19
C SER A 1080 48.05 6.30 -84.33
N ASN A 1081 46.92 5.62 -84.18
CA ASN A 1081 45.80 5.59 -85.16
C ASN A 1081 44.47 6.14 -84.58
N LYS A 1082 44.53 6.98 -83.54
CA LYS A 1082 43.37 7.50 -82.80
C LYS A 1082 43.34 9.04 -82.79
N LYS A 1083 42.14 9.62 -82.66
CA LYS A 1083 41.86 11.06 -82.74
C LYS A 1083 42.42 11.83 -81.53
N VAL A 1084 43.10 12.96 -81.75
CA VAL A 1084 43.72 13.82 -80.71
C VAL A 1084 43.17 15.26 -80.83
N GLY A 1085 42.57 15.81 -79.74
CA GLY A 1085 41.88 17.14 -79.69
C GLY A 1085 40.50 17.12 -80.37
N ASN A 1086 39.37 17.72 -79.96
CA ASN A 1086 38.92 18.90 -79.18
C ASN A 1086 37.39 18.67 -78.87
N PRO A 1087 36.71 19.38 -77.94
CA PRO A 1087 35.50 20.05 -78.47
C PRO A 1087 35.11 21.48 -77.99
N ALA A 1088 35.81 22.18 -77.09
CA ALA A 1088 35.58 23.61 -76.83
C ALA A 1088 36.83 24.34 -76.28
N PHE A 1089 37.46 25.19 -77.11
CA PHE A 1089 38.65 26.06 -76.93
C PHE A 1089 38.55 27.05 -75.73
N THR A 1090 39.54 27.79 -75.20
CA THR A 1090 41.00 28.04 -75.35
C THR A 1090 41.51 28.70 -74.05
N PRO A 1091 42.82 28.57 -73.69
CA PRO A 1091 43.78 27.68 -74.33
C PRO A 1091 43.56 26.22 -73.90
N MET A 1092 43.59 25.37 -74.92
CA MET A 1092 43.36 23.93 -74.84
C MET A 1092 44.63 23.12 -74.49
N PRO A 1093 44.51 21.81 -74.17
CA PRO A 1093 45.53 20.99 -73.50
C PRO A 1093 46.80 20.71 -74.32
N ASN A 1094 47.95 20.68 -73.63
CA ASN A 1094 49.23 20.17 -74.12
C ASN A 1094 49.21 18.63 -74.18
N VAL A 1095 49.18 18.05 -75.38
CA VAL A 1095 49.48 16.63 -75.61
C VAL A 1095 50.80 16.54 -76.38
N THR A 1096 51.81 15.91 -75.79
CA THR A 1096 53.19 15.87 -76.32
C THR A 1096 53.47 14.49 -76.91
N TYR A 1097 53.92 14.42 -78.18
CA TYR A 1097 54.35 13.17 -78.84
C TYR A 1097 55.72 13.41 -79.52
N GLN A 1098 56.57 12.37 -79.59
CA GLN A 1098 57.92 12.43 -80.19
C GLN A 1098 58.01 11.64 -81.51
N ALA A 1099 58.69 12.20 -82.53
CA ALA A 1099 58.93 11.61 -83.85
C ALA A 1099 60.35 11.07 -84.02
N GLY A 1100 60.54 9.82 -84.45
CA GLY A 1100 61.80 9.33 -85.01
C GLY A 1100 61.66 9.07 -86.51
N LYS A 1101 62.21 9.98 -87.34
CA LYS A 1101 62.22 10.02 -88.83
C LYS A 1101 60.87 10.09 -89.57
N SER A 1102 59.77 9.63 -88.99
CA SER A 1102 58.40 9.94 -89.44
C SER A 1102 57.42 9.84 -88.26
N ILE A 1103 56.71 10.93 -87.93
CA ILE A 1103 55.38 10.82 -87.32
C ILE A 1103 54.43 10.61 -88.51
N VAL A 1104 53.68 9.52 -88.52
CA VAL A 1104 52.56 9.36 -89.44
C VAL A 1104 51.31 9.86 -88.72
N LEU A 1105 50.71 10.95 -89.22
CA LEU A 1105 49.40 11.43 -88.80
C LEU A 1105 48.37 10.95 -89.84
N ASP A 1106 47.52 9.99 -89.47
CA ASP A 1106 46.47 9.46 -90.33
C ASP A 1106 45.27 10.46 -90.48
N PRO A 1107 44.39 10.28 -91.50
CA PRO A 1107 43.39 11.29 -91.91
C PRO A 1107 42.50 11.81 -90.76
N GLY A 1108 42.36 13.13 -90.65
CA GLY A 1108 41.48 13.79 -89.68
C GLY A 1108 42.18 14.73 -88.69
N PHE A 1109 43.48 14.97 -88.85
CA PHE A 1109 44.22 16.00 -88.12
C PHE A 1109 43.89 17.39 -88.68
N VAL A 1110 43.26 18.26 -87.87
CA VAL A 1110 42.89 19.63 -88.27
C VAL A 1110 43.61 20.62 -87.35
N VAL A 1111 44.45 21.48 -87.93
CA VAL A 1111 45.09 22.60 -87.25
C VAL A 1111 44.83 23.87 -88.03
N GLU A 1112 44.60 25.00 -87.34
CA GLU A 1112 44.41 26.28 -88.01
C GLU A 1112 45.74 26.83 -88.54
N THR A 1113 45.66 27.52 -89.69
CA THR A 1113 46.80 28.17 -90.35
C THR A 1113 47.50 29.12 -89.37
N GLY A 1114 48.77 28.86 -89.06
CA GLY A 1114 49.58 29.68 -88.15
C GLY A 1114 49.81 29.11 -86.74
N THR A 1115 49.27 27.93 -86.43
CA THR A 1115 49.54 27.27 -85.14
C THR A 1115 50.97 26.71 -85.08
N VAL A 1116 51.76 27.10 -84.06
CA VAL A 1116 53.12 26.59 -83.82
C VAL A 1116 53.08 25.56 -82.68
N PHE A 1117 53.67 24.38 -82.91
CA PHE A 1117 53.96 23.38 -81.87
C PHE A 1117 55.48 23.18 -81.76
N LYS A 1118 55.99 22.93 -80.55
CA LYS A 1118 57.41 22.64 -80.29
C LYS A 1118 57.58 21.18 -79.83
N ALA A 1119 58.54 20.46 -80.40
CA ALA A 1119 58.89 19.08 -80.03
C ALA A 1119 60.40 18.93 -79.80
N GLU A 1120 60.82 18.15 -78.81
CA GLU A 1120 62.24 17.86 -78.49
C GLU A 1120 62.42 16.38 -78.10
N ILE A 1121 63.54 15.76 -78.49
CA ILE A 1121 63.87 14.34 -78.30
C ILE A 1121 65.24 14.21 -77.66
N GLN A 1122 65.39 13.31 -76.70
CA GLN A 1122 66.69 12.87 -76.19
C GLN A 1122 66.90 11.40 -76.53
N GLY A 1123 67.89 11.13 -77.39
CA GLY A 1123 68.31 9.76 -77.71
C GLY A 1123 69.14 9.14 -76.58
N CYS A 1124 69.38 7.84 -76.67
CA CYS A 1124 70.20 7.08 -75.71
C CYS A 1124 71.73 7.37 -75.79
N ASN A 1125 72.17 8.52 -76.31
CA ASN A 1125 73.57 8.98 -76.29
C ASN A 1125 73.66 10.46 -75.95
#